data_AF-A0A9D1LD29-F1
#
_entry.id   AF-A0A9D1LD29-F1
#
_cell.length_a   1.000
_cell.length_b   1.000
_cell.length_c   1.000
_cell.angle_alpha   90.00
_cell.angle_beta   90.00
_cell.angle_gamma   90.00
#
_symmetry.space_group_name_H-M   'P 1'
#
loop_
_entity.id
_entity.type
_entity.pdbx_description
1 polymer ?
#
loop_
_entity_poly.entity_id
_entity_poly.type
_entity_poly.pdbx_seq_one_letter_code
_entity_poly.pdbx_strand_id
1 'polypeptide(L)'
;MDAVLQGFLERNLPLVKDNIQITLTERAGKERFCVSFADGRLHVEANSRVAAANGIFTYLQKICRVNYGWCGNETLDIKALVPFDGKLEKVIDQQYRVYMNYCTLDYSMCWWDFARWEREIDFMAMNGVNMPLCVIGTEAVWFETLLEFGFTESEALSTISGPAFYAWQLMTNIEGYMHPENKRYVYERLELGRRILARVLEFGMTPIQQGFSGHVPMLLREKRPEANIVPKNGWCLFPKTAQLDPLDPLFSEFGTAYLKRLDALLGNHHFLACDPFHEGTPPKKSRFYLRRVGKAIDGLYRAFDADSTWVMQAWTLRKPIVKAVPKNRLLILDLNSERMKSTRNLWGYPAVAGMLHDFGGKNPMQGKLREHCKNPYYQRRRRGANAVGAGLFMEGIEQNPVVYDLQFRLLTESDPIDVSEFLDDYVERRYGGASRTLRQAWDILLATCYRDKGYQENGVGSTLCARPLMEPKKCGPCDVTKLFYDPAELEKALPLFLAESERFRSSDGYQYDVCDLTRQILSNRFHTNQAKFADAYRRKDAARANSLAKEQTALLYDLDAFLGLRKNFTLARWINDSHKLAADDEERRYFDKNARTLVTVWGDLYGDSSMLYDYAWREWNGLISEYYAVRWKRFYDEALQALHDGKAFQTEAGVPICGRPRFDATDFGRRLFQFEKSWCETYSEYDEPENRDVVDEAKRLAEKWRIGK
;
A
#
# COMPACT_ATOMS: atom_id res chain seq x y z
N MET A 1 9.90 34.11 8.93
CA MET A 1 9.43 32.72 8.95
C MET A 1 10.27 31.93 7.97
N ASP A 2 10.59 30.67 8.25
CA ASP A 2 11.30 29.78 7.32
C ASP A 2 10.49 29.59 6.03
N ALA A 3 11.13 29.67 4.85
CA ALA A 3 10.43 29.70 3.56
C ALA A 3 9.68 28.39 3.24
N VAL A 4 10.24 27.25 3.63
CA VAL A 4 9.61 25.93 3.42
C VAL A 4 8.32 25.84 4.24
N LEU A 5 8.37 26.25 5.50
CA LEU A 5 7.20 26.28 6.37
C LEU A 5 6.18 27.32 5.96
N GLN A 6 6.60 28.46 5.39
CA GLN A 6 5.67 29.41 4.78
C GLN A 6 4.89 28.77 3.62
N GLY A 7 5.58 28.11 2.68
CA GLY A 7 4.93 27.42 1.56
C GLY A 7 4.01 26.29 2.04
N PHE A 8 4.41 25.56 3.10
CA PHE A 8 3.56 24.57 3.75
C PHE A 8 2.25 25.20 4.30
N LEU A 9 2.33 26.33 5.00
CA LEU A 9 1.14 27.04 5.51
C LEU A 9 0.28 27.58 4.37
N GLU A 10 0.87 28.08 3.29
CA GLU A 10 0.15 28.58 2.12
C GLU A 10 -0.66 27.49 1.42
N ARG A 11 -0.11 26.28 1.31
CA ARG A 11 -0.82 25.15 0.71
C ARG A 11 -1.91 24.58 1.62
N ASN A 12 -1.64 24.48 2.93
CA ASN A 12 -2.46 23.68 3.83
C ASN A 12 -3.37 24.49 4.76
N LEU A 13 -3.01 25.74 5.08
CA LEU A 13 -3.72 26.60 6.03
C LEU A 13 -3.80 28.06 5.53
N PRO A 14 -4.16 28.32 4.25
CA PRO A 14 -4.02 29.63 3.63
C PRO A 14 -4.78 30.75 4.33
N LEU A 15 -5.94 30.44 4.95
CA LEU A 15 -6.81 31.43 5.58
C LEU A 15 -6.33 31.88 6.96
N VAL A 16 -5.46 31.10 7.61
CA VAL A 16 -5.00 31.35 8.99
C VAL A 16 -3.48 31.43 9.10
N LYS A 17 -2.75 31.35 7.98
CA LYS A 17 -1.29 31.34 7.95
C LYS A 17 -0.66 32.54 8.68
N ASP A 18 -1.26 33.72 8.60
CA ASP A 18 -0.75 34.95 9.22
C ASP A 18 -0.93 34.97 10.75
N ASN A 19 -1.76 34.07 11.28
CA ASN A 19 -1.96 33.87 12.72
C ASN A 19 -1.08 32.75 13.28
N ILE A 20 -0.18 32.15 12.49
CA ILE A 20 0.73 31.09 12.92
C ILE A 20 2.17 31.62 12.91
N GLN A 21 2.78 31.67 14.08
CA GLN A 21 4.16 32.10 14.25
C GLN A 21 5.04 30.89 14.57
N ILE A 22 6.01 30.60 13.69
CA ILE A 22 6.91 29.47 13.86
C ILE A 22 8.32 29.96 14.17
N THR A 23 8.91 29.41 15.24
CA THR A 23 10.29 29.65 15.66
C THR A 23 11.06 28.33 15.62
N LEU A 24 12.10 28.26 14.79
CA LEU A 24 12.99 27.11 14.74
C LEU A 24 14.16 27.31 15.70
N THR A 25 14.35 26.37 16.62
CA THR A 25 15.49 26.34 17.57
C THR A 25 16.64 25.48 17.04
N GLU A 26 17.77 25.46 17.75
CA GLU A 26 18.90 24.58 17.41
C GLU A 26 18.48 23.11 17.27
N ARG A 27 18.95 22.46 16.21
CA ARG A 27 18.67 21.05 15.84
C ARG A 27 19.44 20.04 16.70
N ALA A 28 19.71 20.34 17.96
CA ALA A 28 20.42 19.45 18.87
C ALA A 28 19.44 18.49 19.58
N GLY A 29 19.82 17.21 19.66
CA GLY A 29 19.07 16.19 20.40
C GLY A 29 17.88 15.60 19.65
N LYS A 30 16.90 15.10 20.41
CA LYS A 30 15.66 14.51 19.87
C LYS A 30 14.77 15.58 19.25
N GLU A 31 14.03 15.22 18.21
CA GLU A 31 13.05 16.14 17.64
C GLU A 31 11.96 16.47 18.67
N ARG A 32 11.58 17.74 18.73
CA ARG A 32 10.61 18.25 19.69
C ARG A 32 9.85 19.46 19.16
N PHE A 33 8.66 19.66 19.69
CA PHE A 33 7.89 20.88 19.51
C PHE A 33 7.18 21.31 20.80
N CYS A 34 6.84 22.59 20.84
CA CYS A 34 5.96 23.22 21.82
C CYS A 34 4.99 24.13 21.06
N VAL A 35 3.69 23.91 21.24
CA VAL A 35 2.63 24.75 20.67
C VAL A 35 1.86 25.44 21.79
N SER A 36 1.61 26.73 21.63
CA SER A 36 0.83 27.55 22.57
C SER A 36 0.00 28.58 21.82
N PHE A 37 -1.02 29.14 22.47
CA PHE A 37 -1.84 30.19 21.89
C PHE A 37 -1.76 31.45 22.76
N ALA A 38 -1.36 32.57 22.16
CA ALA A 38 -1.24 33.86 22.84
C ALA A 38 -1.38 35.00 21.83
N ASP A 39 -1.94 36.13 22.28
CA ASP A 39 -2.11 37.34 21.46
C ASP A 39 -2.85 37.09 20.13
N GLY A 40 -3.83 36.18 20.15
CA GLY A 40 -4.61 35.81 18.96
C GLY A 40 -3.83 35.02 17.90
N ARG A 41 -2.68 34.45 18.27
CA ARG A 41 -1.80 33.68 17.38
C ARG A 41 -1.42 32.33 17.98
N LEU A 42 -1.22 31.36 17.10
CA LEU A 42 -0.61 30.08 17.41
C LEU A 42 0.91 30.24 17.34
N HIS A 43 1.60 29.98 18.45
CA HIS A 43 3.05 30.00 18.53
C HIS A 43 3.57 28.57 18.53
N VAL A 44 4.46 28.26 17.59
CA VAL A 44 5.06 26.94 17.39
C VAL A 44 6.57 27.06 17.51
N GLU A 45 7.14 26.50 18.57
CA GLU A 45 8.58 26.35 18.75
C GLU A 45 8.99 24.91 18.44
N ALA A 46 9.96 24.68 17.55
CA ALA A 46 10.41 23.34 17.20
C ALA A 46 11.87 23.33 16.76
N ASN A 47 12.55 22.19 16.85
CA ASN A 47 13.95 22.05 16.42
C ASN A 47 14.12 21.42 15.02
N SER A 48 13.03 21.15 14.32
CA SER A 48 13.02 20.77 12.90
C SER A 48 11.73 21.20 12.22
N ARG A 49 11.74 21.29 10.88
CA ARG A 49 10.55 21.62 10.09
C ARG A 49 9.47 20.54 10.21
N VAL A 50 9.87 19.27 10.23
CA VAL A 50 8.96 18.13 10.49
C VAL A 50 8.31 18.27 11.87
N ALA A 51 9.08 18.56 12.92
CA ALA A 51 8.52 18.77 14.25
C ALA A 51 7.58 19.98 14.32
N ALA A 52 7.87 21.06 13.60
CA ALA A 52 6.96 22.21 13.50
C ALA A 52 5.63 21.84 12.82
N ALA A 53 5.68 21.17 11.67
CA ALA A 53 4.48 20.71 10.96
C ALA A 53 3.66 19.73 11.81
N ASN A 54 4.35 18.81 12.51
CA ASN A 54 3.70 17.87 13.43
C ASN A 54 3.08 18.54 14.65
N GLY A 55 3.70 19.59 15.19
CA GLY A 55 3.12 20.40 16.27
C GLY A 55 1.84 21.11 15.82
N ILE A 56 1.87 21.75 14.65
CA ILE A 56 0.69 22.39 14.05
C ILE A 56 -0.44 21.37 13.87
N PHE A 57 -0.13 20.21 13.28
CA PHE A 57 -1.14 19.19 13.05
C PHE A 57 -1.67 18.59 14.36
N THR A 58 -0.83 18.41 15.37
CA THR A 58 -1.24 17.98 16.72
C THR A 58 -2.24 18.96 17.33
N TYR A 59 -2.02 20.27 17.16
CA TYR A 59 -2.96 21.31 17.59
C TYR A 59 -4.28 21.22 16.80
N LEU A 60 -4.23 21.08 15.48
CA LEU A 60 -5.43 20.93 14.66
C LEU A 60 -6.25 19.71 15.08
N GLN A 61 -5.61 18.58 15.34
CA GLN A 61 -6.26 17.37 15.79
C GLN A 61 -6.87 17.55 17.20
N LYS A 62 -6.07 17.96 18.19
CA LYS A 62 -6.48 17.96 19.59
C LYS A 62 -7.41 19.12 19.97
N ILE A 63 -7.17 20.31 19.41
CA ILE A 63 -7.88 21.54 19.77
C ILE A 63 -8.95 21.88 18.74
N CYS A 64 -8.61 21.88 17.45
CA CYS A 64 -9.58 22.19 16.38
C CYS A 64 -10.45 21.00 15.96
N ARG A 65 -10.22 19.81 16.54
CA ARG A 65 -10.94 18.56 16.23
C ARG A 65 -10.91 18.16 14.75
N VAL A 66 -9.78 18.39 14.10
CA VAL A 66 -9.58 18.09 12.68
C VAL A 66 -9.18 16.63 12.48
N ASN A 67 -9.83 15.96 11.53
CA ASN A 67 -9.36 14.72 10.92
C ASN A 67 -8.99 15.01 9.45
N TYR A 68 -7.82 14.53 9.02
CA TYR A 68 -7.30 14.72 7.66
C TYR A 68 -6.59 13.46 7.22
N GLY A 69 -6.89 12.96 6.01
CA GLY A 69 -6.28 11.75 5.48
C GLY A 69 -6.79 11.42 4.08
N TRP A 70 -6.52 10.20 3.61
CA TRP A 70 -6.86 9.78 2.24
C TRP A 70 -8.33 9.36 2.03
N CYS A 71 -9.05 9.05 3.12
CA CYS A 71 -10.34 8.37 3.09
C CYS A 71 -11.43 9.20 3.77
N GLY A 72 -12.02 10.11 2.99
CA GLY A 72 -12.88 11.17 3.52
C GLY A 72 -12.07 12.22 4.29
N ASN A 73 -12.55 13.46 4.29
CA ASN A 73 -11.83 14.62 4.84
C ASN A 73 -10.44 14.81 4.20
N GLU A 74 -10.41 14.81 2.86
CA GLU A 74 -9.18 14.92 2.05
C GLU A 74 -8.66 16.37 1.90
N THR A 75 -9.31 17.33 2.57
CA THR A 75 -8.96 18.76 2.53
C THR A 75 -8.95 19.36 3.92
N LEU A 76 -8.14 20.40 4.12
CA LEU A 76 -8.08 21.20 5.33
C LEU A 76 -8.76 22.55 5.08
N ASP A 77 -10.03 22.71 5.47
CA ASP A 77 -10.75 24.00 5.44
C ASP A 77 -10.76 24.65 6.84
N ILE A 78 -9.61 25.18 7.26
CA ILE A 78 -9.46 25.83 8.57
C ILE A 78 -9.67 27.33 8.43
N LYS A 79 -10.85 27.81 8.83
CA LYS A 79 -11.25 29.22 8.73
C LYS A 79 -10.78 30.09 9.88
N ALA A 80 -10.60 29.49 11.06
CA ALA A 80 -10.15 30.18 12.25
C ALA A 80 -9.39 29.21 13.17
N LEU A 81 -8.45 29.75 13.92
CA LEU A 81 -7.74 29.03 14.98
C LEU A 81 -8.57 29.08 16.27
N VAL A 82 -8.63 27.97 17.00
CA VAL A 82 -9.30 27.87 18.29
C VAL A 82 -8.31 28.17 19.42
N PRO A 83 -8.52 29.25 20.20
CA PRO A 83 -7.70 29.54 21.37
C PRO A 83 -7.74 28.39 22.38
N PHE A 84 -6.62 28.13 23.05
CA PHE A 84 -6.55 27.18 24.15
C PHE A 84 -5.53 27.63 25.20
N ASP A 85 -5.76 27.23 26.45
CA ASP A 85 -4.86 27.51 27.56
C ASP A 85 -3.77 26.44 27.69
N GLY A 86 -2.58 26.87 28.13
CA GLY A 86 -1.44 25.98 28.35
C GLY A 86 -0.61 25.73 27.09
N LYS A 87 0.02 24.55 27.03
CA LYS A 87 0.96 24.17 25.96
C LYS A 87 0.77 22.72 25.54
N LEU A 88 0.93 22.46 24.24
CA LEU A 88 1.08 21.12 23.69
C LEU A 88 2.56 20.88 23.38
N GLU A 89 3.23 20.09 24.21
CA GLU A 89 4.66 19.82 24.08
C GLU A 89 4.91 18.33 23.83
N LYS A 90 5.90 18.03 22.98
CA LYS A 90 6.32 16.66 22.72
C LYS A 90 7.81 16.59 22.41
N VAL A 91 8.49 15.63 23.03
CA VAL A 91 9.83 15.17 22.64
C VAL A 91 9.66 13.77 22.04
N ILE A 92 10.15 13.58 20.82
CA ILE A 92 9.93 12.37 20.03
C ILE A 92 11.13 11.43 20.22
N ASP A 93 10.87 10.24 20.79
CA ASP A 93 11.90 9.24 21.07
C ASP A 93 12.37 8.47 19.83
N GLN A 94 11.50 8.37 18.82
CA GLN A 94 11.77 7.68 17.57
C GLN A 94 12.72 8.52 16.71
N GLN A 95 13.98 8.10 16.62
CA GLN A 95 14.96 8.74 15.73
C GLN A 95 14.52 8.65 14.27
N TYR A 96 14.07 7.46 13.86
CA TYR A 96 13.57 7.20 12.50
C TYR A 96 12.06 6.95 12.53
N ARG A 97 11.34 7.71 11.72
CA ARG A 97 9.91 7.57 11.45
C ARG A 97 9.76 7.30 9.97
N VAL A 98 9.86 6.01 9.65
CA VAL A 98 10.04 5.53 8.28
C VAL A 98 8.69 5.41 7.60
N TYR A 99 8.62 5.86 6.34
CA TYR A 99 7.43 5.68 5.54
C TYR A 99 7.75 5.07 4.17
N MET A 100 6.89 4.12 3.81
CA MET A 100 6.69 3.43 2.54
C MET A 100 7.40 2.09 2.39
N ASN A 101 6.67 1.19 1.76
CA ASN A 101 7.17 -0.03 1.16
C ASN A 101 7.49 0.26 -0.32
N TYR A 102 8.33 -0.57 -0.94
CA TYR A 102 8.44 -0.58 -2.40
C TYR A 102 7.06 -0.77 -3.04
N CYS A 103 6.26 -1.72 -2.54
CA CYS A 103 4.93 -2.01 -3.09
C CYS A 103 3.98 -0.80 -3.09
N THR A 104 4.13 0.15 -2.16
CA THR A 104 3.28 1.36 -2.10
C THR A 104 3.40 2.19 -3.37
N LEU A 105 4.58 2.16 -4.00
CA LEU A 105 4.85 2.85 -5.25
C LEU A 105 3.94 2.32 -6.36
N ASP A 106 3.77 1.01 -6.45
CA ASP A 106 3.03 0.39 -7.55
C ASP A 106 1.52 0.36 -7.25
N TYR A 107 1.09 -0.05 -6.06
CA TYR A 107 -0.33 -0.22 -5.75
C TYR A 107 -1.09 1.07 -5.44
N SER A 108 -0.39 2.20 -5.27
CA SER A 108 -1.01 3.47 -4.91
C SER A 108 -0.44 4.70 -5.63
N MET A 109 0.85 4.73 -5.98
CA MET A 109 1.53 5.98 -6.35
C MET A 109 2.06 6.02 -7.79
N CYS A 110 1.92 4.94 -8.57
CA CYS A 110 2.52 4.83 -9.90
C CYS A 110 1.96 5.88 -10.87
N TRP A 111 0.74 6.36 -10.60
CA TRP A 111 0.05 7.40 -11.36
C TRP A 111 0.09 8.79 -10.73
N TRP A 112 0.95 9.03 -9.72
CA TRP A 112 1.03 10.34 -9.09
C TRP A 112 1.94 11.30 -9.85
N ASP A 113 1.41 12.48 -10.14
CA ASP A 113 2.19 13.64 -10.52
C ASP A 113 2.86 14.31 -9.30
N PHE A 114 3.67 15.34 -9.54
CA PHE A 114 4.32 16.03 -8.44
C PHE A 114 3.33 16.75 -7.52
N ALA A 115 2.20 17.25 -8.02
CA ALA A 115 1.23 17.94 -7.17
C ALA A 115 0.61 17.00 -6.13
N ARG A 116 0.34 15.74 -6.50
CA ARG A 116 -0.10 14.70 -5.56
C ARG A 116 1.02 14.30 -4.60
N TRP A 117 2.26 14.17 -5.06
CA TRP A 117 3.44 13.91 -4.21
C TRP A 117 3.69 15.04 -3.21
N GLU A 118 3.53 16.30 -3.62
CA GLU A 118 3.73 17.47 -2.77
C GLU A 118 2.77 17.45 -1.57
N ARG A 119 1.49 17.11 -1.82
CA ARG A 119 0.50 16.90 -0.74
C ARG A 119 0.88 15.74 0.17
N GLU A 120 1.40 14.64 -0.37
CA GLU A 120 1.84 13.52 0.46
C GLU A 120 3.03 13.89 1.33
N ILE A 121 4.00 14.66 0.83
CA ILE A 121 5.17 15.08 1.62
C ILE A 121 4.77 16.08 2.71
N ASP A 122 3.82 16.97 2.45
CA ASP A 122 3.23 17.82 3.48
C ASP A 122 2.51 16.95 4.53
N PHE A 123 1.75 15.94 4.12
CA PHE A 123 1.09 14.98 5.03
C PHE A 123 2.10 14.14 5.84
N MET A 124 3.22 13.75 5.24
CA MET A 124 4.35 13.12 5.93
C MET A 124 4.89 14.03 7.05
N ALA A 125 5.13 15.30 6.75
CA ALA A 125 5.62 16.27 7.73
C ALA A 125 4.60 16.50 8.86
N MET A 126 3.31 16.64 8.53
CA MET A 126 2.22 16.73 9.53
C MET A 126 2.19 15.53 10.48
N ASN A 127 2.48 14.32 9.99
CA ASN A 127 2.48 13.10 10.79
C ASN A 127 3.84 12.74 11.38
N GLY A 128 4.84 13.62 11.27
CA GLY A 128 6.15 13.45 11.89
C GLY A 128 7.06 12.45 11.17
N VAL A 129 6.75 12.04 9.95
CA VAL A 129 7.63 11.21 9.11
C VAL A 129 8.91 12.00 8.80
N ASN A 130 10.06 11.38 9.00
CA ASN A 130 11.36 11.99 8.70
C ASN A 130 12.27 11.12 7.83
N MET A 131 11.81 9.94 7.41
CA MET A 131 12.65 9.01 6.64
C MET A 131 11.84 8.24 5.59
N PRO A 132 11.42 8.89 4.49
CA PRO A 132 10.64 8.23 3.43
C PRO A 132 11.53 7.40 2.48
N LEU A 133 10.96 6.37 1.85
CA LEU A 133 11.56 5.71 0.69
C LEU A 133 11.49 6.63 -0.54
N CYS A 134 12.63 6.89 -1.19
CA CYS A 134 12.74 7.76 -2.36
C CYS A 134 13.56 7.06 -3.46
N VAL A 135 12.86 6.24 -4.26
CA VAL A 135 13.46 5.44 -5.34
C VAL A 135 12.89 5.79 -6.73
N ILE A 136 11.96 6.75 -6.82
CA ILE A 136 11.46 7.23 -8.10
C ILE A 136 12.60 7.94 -8.86
N GLY A 137 12.75 7.63 -10.14
CA GLY A 137 13.84 8.14 -10.98
C GLY A 137 15.02 7.17 -11.11
N THR A 138 15.04 6.06 -10.36
CA THR A 138 16.09 5.05 -10.51
C THR A 138 15.96 4.26 -11.82
N GLU A 139 14.87 4.44 -12.57
CA GLU A 139 14.70 3.98 -13.94
C GLU A 139 15.84 4.52 -14.81
N ALA A 140 16.15 5.82 -14.69
CA ALA A 140 17.22 6.48 -15.45
C ALA A 140 18.60 6.05 -14.98
N VAL A 141 18.77 5.81 -13.67
CA VAL A 141 20.03 5.26 -13.11
C VAL A 141 20.32 3.89 -13.73
N TRP A 142 19.32 3.01 -13.78
CA TRP A 142 19.45 1.71 -14.44
C TRP A 142 19.71 1.85 -15.94
N PHE A 143 18.90 2.63 -16.64
CA PHE A 143 19.01 2.85 -18.07
C PHE A 143 20.41 3.34 -18.47
N GLU A 144 20.91 4.42 -17.85
CA GLU A 144 22.25 4.95 -18.14
C GLU A 144 23.37 3.99 -17.75
N THR A 145 23.23 3.28 -16.62
CA THR A 145 24.22 2.26 -16.23
C THR A 145 24.30 1.18 -17.31
N LEU A 146 23.18 0.68 -17.82
CA LEU A 146 23.20 -0.38 -18.84
C LEU A 146 23.85 0.08 -20.15
N LEU A 147 23.63 1.33 -20.58
CA LEU A 147 24.31 1.90 -21.74
C LEU A 147 25.84 1.89 -21.56
N GLU A 148 26.34 2.23 -20.37
CA GLU A 148 27.77 2.17 -20.04
C GLU A 148 28.35 0.75 -20.15
N PHE A 149 27.51 -0.28 -19.95
CA PHE A 149 27.91 -1.69 -20.08
C PHE A 149 27.68 -2.29 -21.48
N GLY A 150 27.40 -1.45 -22.49
CA GLY A 150 27.32 -1.87 -23.89
C GLY A 150 25.94 -2.41 -24.31
N PHE A 151 24.89 -1.99 -23.61
CA PHE A 151 23.52 -2.15 -24.07
C PHE A 151 23.21 -1.04 -25.08
N THR A 152 22.49 -1.37 -26.13
CA THR A 152 21.80 -0.38 -26.97
C THR A 152 20.63 0.23 -26.19
N GLU A 153 20.11 1.36 -26.66
CA GLU A 153 18.94 2.00 -26.06
C GLU A 153 17.73 1.04 -25.96
N SER A 154 17.44 0.30 -27.03
CA SER A 154 16.34 -0.67 -27.04
C SER A 154 16.56 -1.81 -26.05
N GLU A 155 17.79 -2.35 -25.97
CA GLU A 155 18.14 -3.38 -24.99
C GLU A 155 18.07 -2.86 -23.55
N ALA A 156 18.48 -1.62 -23.29
CA ALA A 156 18.40 -1.05 -21.95
C ALA A 156 16.94 -0.80 -21.54
N LEU A 157 16.12 -0.23 -22.42
CA LEU A 157 14.69 -0.01 -22.18
C LEU A 157 13.94 -1.31 -21.89
N SER A 158 14.20 -2.37 -22.65
CA SER A 158 13.51 -3.65 -22.48
C SER A 158 13.78 -4.34 -21.14
N THR A 159 14.75 -3.86 -20.35
CA THR A 159 15.03 -4.36 -18.99
C THR A 159 14.31 -3.60 -17.89
N ILE A 160 13.76 -2.42 -18.19
CA ILE A 160 13.01 -1.60 -17.24
C ILE A 160 11.56 -2.08 -17.24
N SER A 161 11.02 -2.47 -16.10
CA SER A 161 9.61 -2.83 -15.93
C SER A 161 8.71 -1.60 -16.06
N GLY A 162 7.47 -1.84 -16.49
CA GLY A 162 6.45 -0.80 -16.64
C GLY A 162 6.11 -0.09 -15.32
N PRO A 163 5.42 1.07 -15.41
CA PRO A 163 5.14 1.97 -14.28
C PRO A 163 4.43 1.29 -13.12
N ALA A 164 3.53 0.35 -13.43
CA ALA A 164 2.75 -0.35 -12.43
C ALA A 164 3.48 -1.54 -11.80
N PHE A 165 4.73 -1.83 -12.19
CA PHE A 165 5.47 -3.02 -11.77
C PHE A 165 6.93 -2.77 -11.34
N TYR A 166 7.33 -1.50 -11.26
CA TYR A 166 8.73 -1.12 -11.05
C TYR A 166 9.24 -1.53 -9.66
N ALA A 167 8.39 -1.51 -8.63
CA ALA A 167 8.75 -1.92 -7.28
C ALA A 167 9.29 -3.37 -7.23
N TRP A 168 8.68 -4.29 -7.99
CA TRP A 168 9.12 -5.69 -8.03
C TRP A 168 10.44 -5.88 -8.75
N GLN A 169 10.80 -5.00 -9.70
CA GLN A 169 12.15 -5.01 -10.26
C GLN A 169 13.18 -4.52 -9.25
N LEU A 170 12.88 -3.46 -8.49
CA LEU A 170 13.77 -2.97 -7.42
C LEU A 170 13.99 -4.02 -6.32
N MET A 171 12.99 -4.83 -6.04
CA MET A 171 13.08 -5.99 -5.15
C MET A 171 13.65 -7.25 -5.82
N THR A 172 14.12 -7.15 -7.07
CA THR A 172 14.83 -8.21 -7.83
C THR A 172 13.97 -9.39 -8.27
N ASN A 173 12.64 -9.24 -8.25
CA ASN A 173 11.68 -10.30 -8.54
C ASN A 173 11.43 -10.48 -10.03
N ILE A 174 11.34 -9.37 -10.77
CA ILE A 174 11.06 -9.32 -12.22
C ILE A 174 12.05 -8.39 -12.92
N GLU A 175 12.11 -8.48 -14.25
CA GLU A 175 12.83 -7.53 -15.11
C GLU A 175 12.03 -7.33 -16.40
N GLY A 176 11.99 -6.11 -16.94
CA GLY A 176 11.44 -5.82 -18.27
C GLY A 176 9.94 -6.09 -18.48
N TYR A 177 9.20 -6.43 -17.42
CA TYR A 177 7.78 -6.76 -17.57
C TYR A 177 6.97 -5.53 -17.96
N MET A 178 6.26 -5.61 -19.10
CA MET A 178 5.54 -4.49 -19.71
C MET A 178 6.43 -3.25 -19.83
N HIS A 179 7.65 -3.42 -20.32
CA HIS A 179 8.65 -2.34 -20.39
C HIS A 179 8.15 -1.08 -21.09
N PRO A 180 8.68 0.11 -20.73
CA PRO A 180 8.32 1.34 -21.43
C PRO A 180 8.78 1.28 -22.88
N GLU A 181 7.99 1.89 -23.76
CA GLU A 181 8.26 1.91 -25.20
C GLU A 181 9.26 3.02 -25.59
N ASN A 182 9.36 4.07 -24.78
CA ASN A 182 10.18 5.24 -25.07
C ASN A 182 10.98 5.69 -23.83
N LYS A 183 12.25 6.08 -24.03
CA LYS A 183 13.10 6.67 -22.98
C LYS A 183 12.56 7.97 -22.40
N ARG A 184 11.62 8.65 -23.06
CA ARG A 184 10.91 9.82 -22.53
C ARG A 184 10.40 9.54 -21.11
N TYR A 185 9.67 8.43 -20.94
CA TYR A 185 9.15 7.99 -19.64
C TYR A 185 10.26 7.91 -18.59
N VAL A 186 11.40 7.29 -18.93
CA VAL A 186 12.55 7.12 -18.01
C VAL A 186 13.06 8.46 -17.48
N TYR A 187 13.17 9.48 -18.34
CA TYR A 187 13.66 10.80 -17.94
C TYR A 187 12.59 11.69 -17.29
N GLU A 188 11.31 11.51 -17.62
CA GLU A 188 10.20 12.16 -16.91
C GLU A 188 10.10 11.66 -15.45
N ARG A 189 10.28 10.34 -15.25
CA ARG A 189 10.39 9.75 -13.90
C ARG A 189 11.60 10.26 -13.15
N LEU A 190 12.73 10.48 -13.83
CA LEU A 190 13.91 11.11 -13.22
C LEU A 190 13.60 12.53 -12.72
N GLU A 191 12.94 13.35 -13.53
CA GLU A 191 12.58 14.71 -13.14
C GLU A 191 11.59 14.73 -11.97
N LEU A 192 10.59 13.84 -11.98
CA LEU A 192 9.70 13.67 -10.84
C LEU A 192 10.49 13.26 -9.58
N GLY A 193 11.41 12.31 -9.69
CA GLY A 193 12.28 11.85 -8.60
C GLY A 193 13.11 12.98 -7.99
N ARG A 194 13.69 13.84 -8.83
CA ARG A 194 14.45 15.04 -8.39
C ARG A 194 13.58 16.00 -7.59
N ARG A 195 12.36 16.28 -8.07
CA ARG A 195 11.43 17.19 -7.38
C ARG A 195 10.98 16.61 -6.03
N ILE A 196 10.71 15.30 -5.97
CA ILE A 196 10.38 14.60 -4.72
C ILE A 196 11.54 14.70 -3.73
N LEU A 197 12.75 14.33 -4.15
CA LEU A 197 13.94 14.40 -3.29
C LEU A 197 14.19 15.82 -2.79
N ALA A 198 14.13 16.82 -3.67
CA ALA A 198 14.28 18.22 -3.29
C ALA A 198 13.29 18.60 -2.18
N ARG A 199 12.01 18.27 -2.33
CA ARG A 199 10.99 18.60 -1.32
C ARG A 199 11.18 17.82 0.00
N VAL A 200 11.56 16.55 -0.06
CA VAL A 200 11.88 15.74 1.13
C VAL A 200 13.05 16.37 1.90
N LEU A 201 14.10 16.80 1.21
CA LEU A 201 15.28 17.45 1.79
C LEU A 201 14.97 18.86 2.31
N GLU A 202 14.09 19.62 1.66
CA GLU A 202 13.61 20.92 2.12
C GLU A 202 12.98 20.82 3.52
N PHE A 203 12.22 19.76 3.82
CA PHE A 203 11.71 19.50 5.18
C PHE A 203 12.78 18.98 6.16
N GLY A 204 13.98 18.68 5.67
CA GLY A 204 15.07 18.11 6.45
C GLY A 204 14.90 16.62 6.76
N MET A 205 14.06 15.92 5.98
CA MET A 205 13.90 14.47 6.04
C MET A 205 15.12 13.75 5.45
N THR A 206 15.26 12.47 5.75
CA THR A 206 16.36 11.60 5.28
C THR A 206 15.81 10.58 4.28
N PRO A 207 16.00 10.79 2.96
CA PRO A 207 15.49 9.85 1.96
C PRO A 207 16.25 8.52 2.00
N ILE A 208 15.54 7.40 1.83
CA ILE A 208 16.12 6.08 1.59
C ILE A 208 16.15 5.84 0.08
N GLN A 209 17.35 5.77 -0.50
CA GLN A 209 17.56 5.59 -1.94
C GLN A 209 17.85 4.13 -2.30
N GLN A 210 17.68 3.77 -3.57
CA GLN A 210 17.97 2.41 -4.04
C GLN A 210 19.48 2.15 -4.07
N GLY A 211 19.92 1.08 -3.42
CA GLY A 211 21.27 0.55 -3.52
C GLY A 211 21.38 -0.63 -4.49
N PHE A 212 22.61 -1.05 -4.75
CA PHE A 212 22.90 -2.23 -5.60
C PHE A 212 23.28 -3.46 -4.76
N SER A 213 22.70 -4.62 -5.08
CA SER A 213 23.01 -5.90 -4.43
C SER A 213 23.33 -7.05 -5.42
N GLY A 214 23.58 -6.72 -6.68
CA GLY A 214 24.01 -7.68 -7.70
C GLY A 214 22.90 -8.28 -8.56
N HIS A 215 21.64 -7.86 -8.40
CA HIS A 215 20.65 -8.16 -9.45
C HIS A 215 21.04 -7.41 -10.72
N VAL A 216 20.97 -8.08 -11.86
CA VAL A 216 21.31 -7.53 -13.18
C VAL A 216 20.38 -8.18 -14.22
N PRO A 217 20.16 -7.55 -15.40
CA PRO A 217 19.36 -8.17 -16.45
C PRO A 217 19.95 -9.49 -16.94
N MET A 218 19.11 -10.44 -17.36
CA MET A 218 19.55 -11.69 -17.97
C MET A 218 20.47 -11.47 -19.17
N LEU A 219 20.19 -10.44 -19.98
CA LEU A 219 20.99 -10.08 -21.15
C LEU A 219 22.44 -9.69 -20.81
N LEU A 220 22.72 -9.22 -19.58
CA LEU A 220 24.10 -8.91 -19.17
C LEU A 220 24.97 -10.17 -19.18
N ARG A 221 24.38 -11.34 -18.90
CA ARG A 221 25.08 -12.63 -18.94
C ARG A 221 25.58 -12.97 -20.34
N GLU A 222 24.85 -12.58 -21.38
CA GLU A 222 25.27 -12.80 -22.78
C GLU A 222 26.37 -11.82 -23.17
N LYS A 223 26.27 -10.57 -22.71
CA LYS A 223 27.25 -9.50 -22.97
C LYS A 223 28.53 -9.60 -22.13
N ARG A 224 28.51 -10.36 -21.02
CA ARG A 224 29.64 -10.62 -20.11
C ARG A 224 29.71 -12.12 -19.77
N PRO A 225 30.00 -13.00 -20.74
CA PRO A 225 29.99 -14.45 -20.54
C PRO A 225 31.06 -14.96 -19.56
N GLU A 226 32.10 -14.16 -19.31
CA GLU A 226 33.17 -14.43 -18.34
C GLU A 226 32.76 -14.16 -16.88
N ALA A 227 31.74 -13.34 -16.66
CA ALA A 227 31.29 -12.98 -15.32
C ALA A 227 30.39 -14.07 -14.73
N ASN A 228 30.51 -14.30 -13.42
CA ASN A 228 29.68 -15.26 -12.70
C ASN A 228 28.27 -14.69 -12.45
N ILE A 229 27.44 -14.71 -13.49
CA ILE A 229 26.03 -14.31 -13.49
C ILE A 229 25.15 -15.56 -13.48
N VAL A 230 24.43 -15.75 -12.38
CA VAL A 230 23.60 -16.94 -12.12
C VAL A 230 22.13 -16.62 -12.38
N PRO A 231 21.43 -17.40 -13.23
CA PRO A 231 19.99 -17.28 -13.37
C PRO A 231 19.28 -17.65 -12.04
N LYS A 232 18.41 -16.78 -11.58
CA LYS A 232 17.48 -17.03 -10.48
C LYS A 232 16.28 -17.83 -11.01
N ASN A 233 15.64 -18.60 -10.13
CA ASN A 233 14.34 -19.16 -10.47
C ASN A 233 13.33 -18.02 -10.68
N GLY A 234 12.38 -18.23 -11.59
CA GLY A 234 11.26 -17.32 -11.79
C GLY A 234 10.49 -17.12 -10.48
N TRP A 235 10.11 -15.89 -10.20
CA TRP A 235 9.30 -15.54 -9.03
C TRP A 235 7.83 -15.52 -9.43
N CYS A 236 6.96 -16.21 -8.69
CA CYS A 236 5.53 -16.28 -8.98
C CYS A 236 5.16 -16.60 -10.44
N LEU A 237 5.94 -17.49 -11.08
CA LEU A 237 5.80 -17.93 -12.46
C LEU A 237 6.18 -16.90 -13.53
N PHE A 238 6.78 -15.77 -13.14
CA PHE A 238 7.47 -14.88 -14.09
C PHE A 238 8.72 -15.54 -14.67
N PRO A 239 9.22 -15.01 -15.80
CA PRO A 239 10.52 -15.39 -16.33
C PRO A 239 11.66 -15.28 -15.30
N LYS A 240 12.75 -15.99 -15.58
CA LYS A 240 13.94 -15.97 -14.74
C LYS A 240 14.62 -14.60 -14.81
N THR A 241 15.10 -14.12 -13.68
CA THR A 241 16.00 -12.96 -13.56
C THR A 241 17.44 -13.40 -13.33
N ALA A 242 18.41 -12.48 -13.39
CA ALA A 242 19.82 -12.79 -13.14
C ALA A 242 20.35 -12.17 -11.82
N GLN A 243 21.36 -12.84 -11.27
CA GLN A 243 22.16 -12.38 -10.13
C GLN A 243 23.64 -12.49 -10.47
N LEU A 244 24.31 -11.35 -10.55
CA LEU A 244 25.76 -11.25 -10.51
C LEU A 244 26.24 -11.64 -9.11
N ASP A 245 27.14 -12.64 -9.03
CA ASP A 245 27.69 -13.09 -7.75
C ASP A 245 28.43 -11.93 -7.08
N PRO A 246 28.09 -11.53 -5.84
CA PRO A 246 28.77 -10.43 -5.15
C PRO A 246 30.28 -10.62 -4.91
N LEU A 247 30.82 -11.81 -5.22
CA LEU A 247 32.25 -12.12 -5.13
C LEU A 247 32.99 -12.06 -6.49
N ASP A 248 32.26 -11.81 -7.57
CA ASP A 248 32.82 -11.60 -8.91
C ASP A 248 33.40 -10.18 -9.04
N PRO A 249 34.54 -9.98 -9.73
CA PRO A 249 35.09 -8.63 -9.95
C PRO A 249 34.10 -7.65 -10.59
N LEU A 250 33.24 -8.12 -11.51
CA LEU A 250 32.25 -7.28 -12.19
C LEU A 250 31.23 -6.69 -11.20
N PHE A 251 31.00 -7.33 -10.04
CA PHE A 251 30.08 -6.82 -9.03
C PHE A 251 30.49 -5.44 -8.53
N SER A 252 31.79 -5.25 -8.24
CA SER A 252 32.31 -3.98 -7.76
C SER A 252 32.30 -2.92 -8.86
N GLU A 253 32.62 -3.32 -10.09
CA GLU A 253 32.62 -2.43 -11.25
C GLU A 253 31.20 -1.91 -11.55
N PHE A 254 30.26 -2.83 -11.78
CA PHE A 254 28.87 -2.51 -12.09
C PHE A 254 28.20 -1.76 -10.93
N GLY A 255 28.39 -2.23 -9.70
CA GLY A 255 27.83 -1.57 -8.52
C GLY A 255 28.37 -0.15 -8.32
N THR A 256 29.65 0.09 -8.61
CA THR A 256 30.24 1.43 -8.53
C THR A 256 29.69 2.34 -9.63
N ALA A 257 29.56 1.84 -10.85
CA ALA A 257 28.95 2.59 -11.95
C ALA A 257 27.50 2.98 -11.60
N TYR A 258 26.70 2.03 -11.13
CA TYR A 258 25.33 2.29 -10.68
C TYR A 258 25.25 3.38 -9.59
N LEU A 259 26.07 3.27 -8.54
CA LEU A 259 26.04 4.25 -7.44
C LEU A 259 26.55 5.63 -7.88
N LYS A 260 27.53 5.69 -8.78
CA LYS A 260 27.96 6.97 -9.39
C LYS A 260 26.87 7.59 -10.25
N ARG A 261 26.09 6.78 -10.98
CA ARG A 261 24.92 7.25 -11.74
C ARG A 261 23.81 7.75 -10.82
N LEU A 262 23.56 7.04 -9.71
CA LEU A 262 22.64 7.48 -8.67
C LEU A 262 23.04 8.88 -8.14
N ASP A 263 24.31 9.05 -7.76
CA ASP A 263 24.81 10.34 -7.27
C ASP A 263 24.72 11.45 -8.33
N ALA A 264 25.14 11.16 -9.56
CA ALA A 264 25.11 12.15 -10.64
C ALA A 264 23.69 12.61 -11.00
N LEU A 265 22.71 11.70 -10.95
CA LEU A 265 21.35 11.99 -11.41
C LEU A 265 20.42 12.46 -10.29
N LEU A 266 20.55 11.92 -9.09
CA LEU A 266 19.64 12.11 -7.96
C LEU A 266 20.34 12.61 -6.68
N GLY A 267 21.68 12.63 -6.63
CA GLY A 267 22.48 12.95 -5.45
C GLY A 267 22.56 11.79 -4.45
N ASN A 268 23.66 11.67 -3.71
CA ASN A 268 23.78 10.71 -2.60
C ASN A 268 23.33 11.31 -1.25
N HIS A 269 22.47 10.58 -0.54
CA HIS A 269 21.96 10.95 0.79
C HIS A 269 22.23 9.89 1.87
N HIS A 270 23.27 9.07 1.68
CA HIS A 270 23.85 8.13 2.65
C HIS A 270 23.03 6.89 3.00
N PHE A 271 21.70 6.88 2.84
CA PHE A 271 20.87 5.72 3.19
C PHE A 271 20.48 4.93 1.94
N LEU A 272 21.12 3.77 1.77
CA LEU A 272 20.97 2.92 0.58
C LEU A 272 20.24 1.63 0.94
N ALA A 273 19.05 1.43 0.35
CA ALA A 273 18.24 0.23 0.53
C ALA A 273 18.63 -0.87 -0.46
N CYS A 274 18.90 -2.07 0.04
CA CYS A 274 18.93 -3.25 -0.80
C CYS A 274 18.64 -4.53 -0.02
N ASP A 275 17.98 -5.48 -0.68
CA ASP A 275 17.52 -6.73 -0.08
C ASP A 275 18.07 -7.93 -0.86
N PRO A 276 19.31 -8.38 -0.58
CA PRO A 276 19.94 -9.45 -1.35
C PRO A 276 19.11 -10.73 -1.27
N PHE A 277 18.67 -11.17 -2.45
CA PHE A 277 17.84 -12.35 -2.65
C PHE A 277 16.48 -12.26 -1.93
N HIS A 278 15.83 -11.09 -1.99
CA HIS A 278 14.43 -10.89 -1.58
C HIS A 278 13.52 -11.93 -2.24
N GLU A 279 12.74 -12.67 -1.43
CA GLU A 279 11.89 -13.80 -1.84
C GLU A 279 12.53 -14.83 -2.79
N GLY A 280 13.86 -14.86 -2.80
CA GLY A 280 14.66 -15.64 -3.74
C GLY A 280 15.65 -16.55 -3.04
N THR A 281 16.45 -17.26 -3.85
CA THR A 281 17.53 -18.11 -3.34
C THR A 281 18.89 -17.50 -3.66
N PRO A 282 19.85 -17.53 -2.72
CA PRO A 282 21.22 -17.10 -3.00
C PRO A 282 21.90 -18.10 -3.95
N PRO A 283 22.92 -17.68 -4.74
CA PRO A 283 23.70 -18.56 -5.59
C PRO A 283 24.31 -19.75 -4.83
N LYS A 284 24.79 -19.50 -3.59
CA LYS A 284 25.30 -20.52 -2.68
C LYS A 284 24.71 -20.31 -1.28
N LYS A 285 24.36 -21.41 -0.61
CA LYS A 285 23.72 -21.37 0.73
C LYS A 285 24.72 -21.43 1.89
N SER A 286 26.01 -21.64 1.62
CA SER A 286 27.00 -21.83 2.68
C SER A 286 27.15 -20.58 3.55
N ARG A 287 27.32 -20.77 4.86
CA ARG A 287 27.52 -19.66 5.81
C ARG A 287 28.74 -18.81 5.47
N PHE A 288 29.80 -19.44 4.95
CA PHE A 288 31.02 -18.76 4.52
C PHE A 288 30.75 -17.83 3.32
N TYR A 289 30.03 -18.32 2.31
CA TYR A 289 29.63 -17.51 1.16
C TYR A 289 28.78 -16.32 1.58
N LEU A 290 27.70 -16.56 2.33
CA LEU A 290 26.78 -15.50 2.76
C LEU A 290 27.47 -14.42 3.62
N ARG A 291 28.45 -14.80 4.45
CA ARG A 291 29.27 -13.82 5.19
C ARG A 291 30.12 -12.97 4.25
N ARG A 292 30.70 -13.55 3.19
CA ARG A 292 31.47 -12.80 2.20
C ARG A 292 30.58 -11.89 1.36
N VAL A 293 29.36 -12.32 1.02
CA VAL A 293 28.35 -11.48 0.35
C VAL A 293 28.05 -10.23 1.18
N GLY A 294 27.78 -10.38 2.49
CA GLY A 294 27.54 -9.23 3.36
C GLY A 294 28.72 -8.26 3.42
N LYS A 295 29.96 -8.77 3.43
CA LYS A 295 31.18 -7.93 3.35
C LYS A 295 31.35 -7.25 2.00
N ALA A 296 30.99 -7.90 0.90
CA ALA A 296 31.13 -7.35 -0.44
C ALA A 296 30.16 -6.19 -0.66
N ILE A 297 28.90 -6.35 -0.25
CA ILE A 297 27.89 -5.28 -0.36
C ILE A 297 28.25 -4.09 0.55
N ASP A 298 28.56 -4.33 1.84
CA ASP A 298 29.02 -3.24 2.73
C ASP A 298 30.32 -2.59 2.24
N GLY A 299 31.24 -3.39 1.68
CA GLY A 299 32.49 -2.92 1.09
C GLY A 299 32.25 -1.99 -0.10
N LEU A 300 31.32 -2.34 -1.00
CA LEU A 300 30.91 -1.50 -2.12
C LEU A 300 30.36 -0.16 -1.62
N TYR A 301 29.42 -0.18 -0.67
CA TYR A 301 28.81 1.05 -0.15
C TYR A 301 29.83 1.91 0.59
N ARG A 302 30.72 1.31 1.39
CA ARG A 302 31.78 2.06 2.09
C ARG A 302 32.79 2.69 1.14
N ALA A 303 33.08 2.04 0.00
CA ALA A 303 33.99 2.58 -1.00
C ALA A 303 33.36 3.76 -1.77
N PHE A 304 32.04 3.70 -1.99
CA PHE A 304 31.28 4.79 -2.60
C PHE A 304 31.06 5.96 -1.62
N ASP A 305 30.66 5.65 -0.39
CA ASP A 305 30.34 6.61 0.67
C ASP A 305 30.71 6.04 2.05
N ALA A 306 31.72 6.64 2.68
CA ALA A 306 32.23 6.21 3.98
C ALA A 306 31.19 6.34 5.11
N ASP A 307 30.21 7.24 4.95
CA ASP A 307 29.16 7.52 5.93
C ASP A 307 27.85 6.77 5.64
N SER A 308 27.82 5.97 4.56
CA SER A 308 26.60 5.28 4.14
C SER A 308 26.06 4.32 5.20
N THR A 309 24.75 4.27 5.35
CA THR A 309 24.02 3.22 6.06
C THR A 309 23.25 2.34 5.09
N TRP A 310 23.50 1.04 5.14
CA TRP A 310 22.68 0.05 4.45
C TRP A 310 21.33 -0.07 5.16
N VAL A 311 20.24 0.14 4.44
CA VAL A 311 18.87 -0.12 4.91
C VAL A 311 18.38 -1.47 4.36
N MET A 312 17.88 -2.35 5.22
CA MET A 312 17.50 -3.72 4.84
C MET A 312 16.12 -4.09 5.41
N GLN A 313 15.24 -4.61 4.57
CA GLN A 313 13.97 -5.19 5.00
C GLN A 313 14.19 -6.52 5.72
N ALA A 314 13.47 -6.73 6.83
CA ALA A 314 13.57 -7.96 7.60
C ALA A 314 12.77 -9.14 6.99
N TRP A 315 12.15 -8.95 5.82
CA TRP A 315 11.31 -9.96 5.15
C TRP A 315 12.12 -11.22 4.81
N THR A 316 13.24 -11.07 4.09
CA THR A 316 14.14 -12.19 3.71
C THR A 316 15.53 -12.06 4.35
N LEU A 317 15.56 -11.94 5.68
CA LEU A 317 16.80 -11.71 6.43
C LEU A 317 17.68 -12.96 6.52
N ARG A 318 18.98 -12.83 6.20
CA ARG A 318 19.97 -13.91 6.36
C ARG A 318 21.02 -13.54 7.39
N LYS A 319 21.01 -14.22 8.53
CA LYS A 319 21.92 -13.99 9.66
C LYS A 319 23.40 -13.87 9.27
N PRO A 320 23.98 -14.72 8.39
CA PRO A 320 25.40 -14.58 8.04
C PRO A 320 25.72 -13.31 7.24
N ILE A 321 24.79 -12.80 6.42
CA ILE A 321 24.92 -11.53 5.69
C ILE A 321 24.89 -10.39 6.71
N VAL A 322 23.83 -10.32 7.53
CA VAL A 322 23.64 -9.26 8.53
C VAL A 322 24.82 -9.15 9.48
N LYS A 323 25.23 -10.28 10.08
CA LYS A 323 26.34 -10.32 11.05
C LYS A 323 27.72 -10.05 10.42
N ALA A 324 27.82 -9.89 9.11
CA ALA A 324 29.05 -9.49 8.44
C ALA A 324 29.24 -7.97 8.43
N VAL A 325 28.17 -7.20 8.61
CA VAL A 325 28.14 -5.73 8.52
C VAL A 325 28.28 -5.10 9.91
N PRO A 326 29.09 -4.02 10.07
CA PRO A 326 29.14 -3.26 11.32
C PRO A 326 27.76 -2.74 11.74
N LYS A 327 27.46 -2.77 13.05
CA LYS A 327 26.13 -2.42 13.58
C LYS A 327 25.71 -0.98 13.30
N ASN A 328 26.66 -0.05 13.23
CA ASN A 328 26.42 1.36 12.94
C ASN A 328 26.24 1.65 11.44
N ARG A 329 26.36 0.64 10.57
CA ARG A 329 26.22 0.76 9.11
C ARG A 329 25.04 -0.01 8.54
N LEU A 330 24.21 -0.60 9.40
CA LEU A 330 23.03 -1.36 8.99
C LEU A 330 21.82 -0.98 9.83
N LEU A 331 20.78 -0.49 9.17
CA LEU A 331 19.46 -0.24 9.73
C LEU A 331 18.48 -1.31 9.21
N ILE A 332 17.85 -2.04 10.13
CA ILE A 332 16.90 -3.10 9.75
C ILE A 332 15.46 -2.58 9.86
N LEU A 333 14.68 -2.70 8.79
CA LEU A 333 13.25 -2.39 8.76
C LEU A 333 12.46 -3.67 9.09
N ASP A 334 12.00 -3.81 10.33
CA ASP A 334 11.15 -4.94 10.74
C ASP A 334 9.69 -4.63 10.36
N LEU A 335 9.35 -4.89 9.09
CA LEU A 335 8.15 -4.39 8.42
C LEU A 335 6.83 -4.58 9.19
N ASN A 336 6.68 -5.69 9.91
CA ASN A 336 5.50 -6.00 10.73
C ASN A 336 5.84 -6.21 12.21
N SER A 337 7.04 -5.79 12.63
CA SER A 337 7.56 -5.96 13.99
C SER A 337 7.66 -7.41 14.50
N GLU A 338 7.51 -8.44 13.65
CA GLU A 338 7.56 -9.85 14.07
C GLU A 338 8.98 -10.42 14.11
N ARG A 339 9.94 -9.85 13.36
CA ARG A 339 11.31 -10.37 13.36
C ARG A 339 12.05 -10.06 14.65
N MET A 340 11.82 -8.91 15.28
CA MET A 340 12.34 -8.59 16.61
C MET A 340 11.76 -9.52 17.70
N LYS A 341 10.55 -10.05 17.53
CA LYS A 341 9.96 -11.07 18.44
C LYS A 341 10.63 -12.44 18.24
N SER A 342 10.67 -12.89 16.99
CA SER A 342 11.10 -14.26 16.63
C SER A 342 12.61 -14.45 16.61
N THR A 343 13.38 -13.38 16.41
CA THR A 343 14.84 -13.37 16.41
C THR A 343 15.34 -12.45 17.49
N ARG A 344 15.93 -13.01 18.57
CA ARG A 344 16.43 -12.30 19.76
C ARG A 344 17.00 -10.91 19.44
N ASN A 345 16.13 -9.89 19.53
CA ASN A 345 16.39 -8.48 19.30
C ASN A 345 17.20 -8.15 18.03
N LEU A 346 17.02 -8.92 16.95
CA LEU A 346 17.78 -8.80 15.70
C LEU A 346 19.30 -8.71 15.93
N TRP A 347 19.81 -9.50 16.90
CA TRP A 347 21.23 -9.52 17.30
C TRP A 347 21.77 -8.16 17.81
N GLY A 348 20.87 -7.25 18.19
CA GLY A 348 21.18 -5.91 18.70
C GLY A 348 21.62 -4.93 17.62
N TYR A 349 21.20 -5.13 16.36
CA TYR A 349 21.30 -4.11 15.31
C TYR A 349 20.22 -3.04 15.51
N PRO A 350 20.48 -1.78 15.12
CA PRO A 350 19.44 -0.76 15.03
C PRO A 350 18.30 -1.25 14.14
N ALA A 351 17.08 -1.15 14.62
CA ALA A 351 15.92 -1.57 13.86
C ALA A 351 14.69 -0.66 14.05
N VAL A 352 13.86 -0.59 13.02
CA VAL A 352 12.59 0.13 13.02
C VAL A 352 11.45 -0.85 13.26
N ALA A 353 10.60 -0.56 14.25
CA ALA A 353 9.40 -1.35 14.52
C ALA A 353 8.29 -0.93 13.55
N GLY A 354 8.06 -1.77 12.54
CA GLY A 354 7.13 -1.48 11.46
C GLY A 354 5.69 -1.94 11.69
N MET A 355 4.78 -1.29 10.97
CA MET A 355 3.42 -1.73 10.70
C MET A 355 3.23 -1.96 9.20
N LEU A 356 2.90 -3.20 8.82
CA LEU A 356 2.66 -3.59 7.45
C LEU A 356 1.17 -3.41 7.10
N HIS A 357 0.26 -3.96 7.90
CA HIS A 357 -1.20 -3.87 7.74
C HIS A 357 -1.72 -4.41 6.39
N ASP A 358 -1.58 -3.64 5.30
CA ASP A 358 -2.18 -3.92 3.98
C ASP A 358 -1.23 -4.63 3.01
N PHE A 359 -1.82 -5.48 2.17
CA PHE A 359 -1.19 -6.23 1.08
C PHE A 359 -2.00 -6.05 -0.21
N GLY A 360 -1.35 -5.64 -1.32
CA GLY A 360 -2.00 -5.40 -2.62
C GLY A 360 -2.88 -4.15 -2.72
N GLY A 361 -2.97 -3.32 -1.67
CA GLY A 361 -3.96 -2.24 -1.59
C GLY A 361 -5.39 -2.75 -1.52
N LYS A 362 -5.60 -3.97 -1.02
CA LYS A 362 -6.93 -4.56 -0.90
C LYS A 362 -7.76 -3.75 0.08
N ASN A 363 -9.07 -3.67 -0.15
CA ASN A 363 -9.96 -2.84 0.66
C ASN A 363 -10.99 -3.60 1.52
N PRO A 364 -10.66 -4.70 2.23
CA PRO A 364 -11.54 -5.18 3.30
C PRO A 364 -11.49 -4.22 4.50
N MET A 365 -12.59 -4.08 5.24
CA MET A 365 -12.55 -3.43 6.55
C MET A 365 -11.84 -4.37 7.53
N GLN A 366 -10.68 -3.95 8.03
CA GLN A 366 -9.87 -4.74 8.95
C GLN A 366 -8.82 -3.90 9.68
N GLY A 367 -8.38 -4.39 10.84
CA GLY A 367 -7.22 -3.86 11.54
C GLY A 367 -7.25 -4.21 13.02
N LYS A 368 -6.13 -4.65 13.58
CA LYS A 368 -6.05 -5.11 14.98
C LYS A 368 -5.88 -3.94 15.94
N LEU A 369 -6.90 -3.06 16.02
CA LEU A 369 -6.81 -1.76 16.67
C LEU A 369 -6.34 -1.84 18.12
N ARG A 370 -6.81 -2.81 18.92
CA ARG A 370 -6.37 -2.90 20.33
C ARG A 370 -4.93 -3.41 20.42
N GLU A 371 -4.50 -4.32 19.56
CA GLU A 371 -3.09 -4.75 19.51
C GLU A 371 -2.17 -3.61 19.05
N HIS A 372 -2.60 -2.83 18.07
CA HIS A 372 -1.87 -1.66 17.57
C HIS A 372 -1.70 -0.60 18.66
N CYS A 373 -2.76 -0.32 19.43
CA CYS A 373 -2.75 0.61 20.56
C CYS A 373 -1.72 0.23 21.64
N LYS A 374 -1.29 -1.04 21.72
CA LYS A 374 -0.21 -1.43 22.64
C LYS A 374 1.19 -0.93 22.22
N ASN A 375 1.28 -0.23 21.08
CA ASN A 375 2.48 0.40 20.54
C ASN A 375 3.64 -0.61 20.31
N PRO A 376 3.79 -1.14 19.08
CA PRO A 376 4.86 -2.10 18.77
C PRO A 376 6.26 -1.58 19.13
N TYR A 377 6.57 -0.30 18.87
CA TYR A 377 7.85 0.31 19.23
C TYR A 377 8.12 0.22 20.74
N TYR A 378 7.15 0.64 21.56
CA TYR A 378 7.21 0.53 23.02
C TYR A 378 7.47 -0.91 23.48
N GLN A 379 6.70 -1.87 22.96
CA GLN A 379 6.82 -3.27 23.33
C GLN A 379 8.21 -3.83 23.00
N ARG A 380 8.78 -3.47 21.84
CA ARG A 380 10.10 -3.97 21.42
C ARG A 380 11.20 -3.39 22.29
N ARG A 381 11.18 -2.09 22.59
CA ARG A 381 12.16 -1.47 23.51
C ARG A 381 12.10 -2.08 24.91
N ARG A 382 10.91 -2.28 25.48
CA ARG A 382 10.77 -2.93 26.80
C ARG A 382 11.29 -4.36 26.86
N ARG A 383 11.39 -5.05 25.73
CA ARG A 383 11.97 -6.40 25.60
C ARG A 383 13.47 -6.38 25.25
N GLY A 384 14.11 -5.21 25.30
CA GLY A 384 15.55 -5.02 25.08
C GLY A 384 15.96 -4.97 23.61
N ALA A 385 15.03 -4.76 22.68
CA ALA A 385 15.38 -4.51 21.28
C ALA A 385 16.02 -3.14 21.12
N ASN A 386 17.01 -3.03 20.23
CA ASN A 386 17.56 -1.74 19.80
C ASN A 386 16.62 -1.10 18.76
N ALA A 387 15.36 -0.90 19.16
CA ALA A 387 14.34 -0.27 18.34
C ALA A 387 14.59 1.25 18.35
N VAL A 388 15.13 1.77 17.25
CA VAL A 388 15.52 3.18 17.09
C VAL A 388 14.41 4.02 16.47
N GLY A 389 13.32 3.40 16.05
CA GLY A 389 12.25 4.09 15.34
C GLY A 389 10.99 3.25 15.16
N ALA A 390 9.96 3.90 14.63
CA ALA A 390 8.70 3.31 14.19
C ALA A 390 8.53 3.52 12.67
N GLY A 391 7.73 2.71 11.99
CA GLY A 391 7.55 2.90 10.55
C GLY A 391 6.30 2.26 9.99
N LEU A 392 5.91 2.73 8.80
CA LEU A 392 4.72 2.27 8.08
C LEU A 392 5.14 1.71 6.73
N PHE A 393 4.74 0.47 6.45
CA PHE A 393 5.23 -0.35 5.34
C PHE A 393 4.12 -1.03 4.55
N MET A 394 2.90 -0.50 4.59
CA MET A 394 1.77 -1.01 3.82
C MET A 394 2.06 -1.16 2.33
N GLU A 395 1.57 -2.23 1.71
CA GLU A 395 1.72 -2.38 0.27
C GLU A 395 0.86 -1.39 -0.50
N GLY A 396 -0.32 -1.00 0.00
CA GLY A 396 -1.14 0.08 -0.53
C GLY A 396 -1.77 0.94 0.57
N ILE A 397 -2.18 2.14 0.19
CA ILE A 397 -2.87 3.13 1.04
C ILE A 397 -4.32 3.35 0.55
N GLU A 398 -5.01 4.36 1.07
CA GLU A 398 -6.39 4.73 0.72
C GLU A 398 -7.48 3.71 1.15
N GLN A 399 -7.28 3.03 2.29
CA GLN A 399 -8.31 2.23 2.97
C GLN A 399 -8.16 2.30 4.50
N ASN A 400 -9.12 1.77 5.27
CA ASN A 400 -9.08 1.67 6.75
C ASN A 400 -8.53 2.93 7.48
N PRO A 401 -9.17 4.11 7.33
CA PRO A 401 -8.66 5.38 7.86
C PRO A 401 -8.35 5.36 9.36
N VAL A 402 -9.15 4.65 10.16
CA VAL A 402 -8.95 4.53 11.61
C VAL A 402 -7.63 3.88 11.98
N VAL A 403 -7.17 2.91 11.16
CA VAL A 403 -5.89 2.25 11.36
C VAL A 403 -4.78 3.26 11.09
N TYR A 404 -4.85 4.01 9.99
CA TYR A 404 -3.79 4.94 9.63
C TYR A 404 -3.74 6.20 10.50
N ASP A 405 -4.88 6.71 10.98
CA ASP A 405 -4.91 7.78 12.00
C ASP A 405 -4.16 7.33 13.28
N LEU A 406 -4.41 6.09 13.74
CA LEU A 406 -3.68 5.48 14.85
C LEU A 406 -2.19 5.28 14.54
N GLN A 407 -1.88 4.70 13.38
CA GLN A 407 -0.51 4.34 13.04
C GLN A 407 0.40 5.56 12.84
N PHE A 408 -0.10 6.62 12.21
CA PHE A 408 0.64 7.88 12.11
C PHE A 408 0.83 8.53 13.48
N ARG A 409 -0.17 8.50 14.37
CA ARG A 409 0.00 8.95 15.76
C ARG A 409 1.12 8.17 16.45
N LEU A 410 1.17 6.85 16.29
CA LEU A 410 2.19 5.97 16.89
C LEU A 410 3.62 6.20 16.37
N LEU A 411 3.82 6.93 15.26
CA LEU A 411 5.17 7.35 14.84
C LEU A 411 5.82 8.30 15.85
N THR A 412 5.01 9.03 16.62
CA THR A 412 5.50 10.05 17.57
C THR A 412 5.10 9.78 19.02
N GLU A 413 4.41 8.67 19.30
CA GLU A 413 4.03 8.26 20.66
C GLU A 413 4.98 7.19 21.20
N SER A 414 5.48 7.40 22.41
CA SER A 414 6.39 6.45 23.07
C SER A 414 5.65 5.39 23.88
N ASP A 415 4.44 5.70 24.33
CA ASP A 415 3.66 4.85 25.23
C ASP A 415 2.49 4.17 24.50
N PRO A 416 1.90 3.12 25.10
CA PRO A 416 0.60 2.60 24.67
C PRO A 416 -0.50 3.65 24.72
N ILE A 417 -1.48 3.52 23.84
CA ILE A 417 -2.67 4.37 23.77
C ILE A 417 -3.86 3.58 24.31
N ASP A 418 -4.76 4.21 25.07
CA ASP A 418 -6.05 3.60 25.40
C ASP A 418 -6.96 3.61 24.17
N VAL A 419 -7.47 2.43 23.79
CA VAL A 419 -8.27 2.28 22.57
C VAL A 419 -9.64 2.94 22.68
N SER A 420 -10.23 3.03 23.89
CA SER A 420 -11.50 3.73 24.06
C SER A 420 -11.31 5.22 23.93
N GLU A 421 -10.30 5.79 24.60
CA GLU A 421 -9.96 7.22 24.48
C GLU A 421 -9.62 7.59 23.03
N PHE A 422 -8.86 6.73 22.33
CA PHE A 422 -8.56 6.92 20.92
C PHE A 422 -9.82 6.94 20.05
N LEU A 423 -10.76 6.01 20.27
CA LEU A 423 -11.99 5.95 19.47
C LEU A 423 -12.95 7.11 19.79
N ASP A 424 -13.04 7.54 21.05
CA ASP A 424 -13.84 8.71 21.42
C ASP A 424 -13.33 9.96 20.68
N ASP A 425 -12.02 10.18 20.69
CA ASP A 425 -11.33 11.25 19.97
C ASP A 425 -11.46 11.11 18.45
N TYR A 426 -11.22 9.92 17.90
CA TYR A 426 -11.31 9.67 16.45
C TYR A 426 -12.71 9.93 15.91
N VAL A 427 -13.76 9.43 16.57
CA VAL A 427 -15.16 9.61 16.15
C VAL A 427 -15.54 11.08 16.14
N GLU A 428 -15.17 11.82 17.19
CA GLU A 428 -15.46 13.25 17.27
C GLU A 428 -14.78 14.03 16.14
N ARG A 429 -13.48 13.81 15.93
CA ARG A 429 -12.73 14.52 14.86
C ARG A 429 -13.20 14.15 13.46
N ARG A 430 -13.47 12.86 13.23
CA ARG A 430 -13.82 12.34 11.90
C ARG A 430 -15.15 12.86 11.42
N TYR A 431 -16.13 12.99 12.31
CA TYR A 431 -17.48 13.39 11.96
C TYR A 431 -17.79 14.86 12.27
N GLY A 432 -16.91 15.55 12.98
CA GLY A 432 -17.11 16.95 13.37
C GLY A 432 -17.99 17.12 14.62
N GLY A 433 -18.11 16.08 15.45
CA GLY A 433 -18.82 16.15 16.73
C GLY A 433 -19.02 14.82 17.41
N ALA A 434 -19.10 14.84 18.75
CA ALA A 434 -19.33 13.64 19.55
C ALA A 434 -20.75 13.06 19.33
N SER A 435 -20.83 11.72 19.26
CA SER A 435 -22.10 10.98 19.22
C SER A 435 -21.97 9.65 19.95
N ARG A 436 -22.83 9.42 20.94
CA ARG A 436 -22.90 8.14 21.67
C ARG A 436 -23.36 7.00 20.76
N THR A 437 -24.29 7.29 19.85
CA THR A 437 -24.81 6.32 18.87
C THR A 437 -23.71 5.86 17.91
N LEU A 438 -22.93 6.79 17.35
CA LEU A 438 -21.79 6.41 16.51
C LEU A 438 -20.71 5.69 17.31
N ARG A 439 -20.45 6.12 18.55
CA ARG A 439 -19.49 5.41 19.41
C ARG A 439 -19.90 3.95 19.67
N GLN A 440 -21.20 3.68 19.86
CA GLN A 440 -21.75 2.31 19.93
C GLN A 440 -21.56 1.54 18.62
N ALA A 441 -21.76 2.18 17.47
CA ALA A 441 -21.48 1.57 16.17
C ALA A 441 -19.98 1.18 16.07
N TRP A 442 -19.09 2.05 16.52
CA TRP A 442 -17.65 1.78 16.57
C TRP A 442 -17.27 0.67 17.56
N ASP A 443 -18.00 0.48 18.66
CA ASP A 443 -17.82 -0.71 19.52
C ASP A 443 -18.12 -2.01 18.76
N ILE A 444 -19.16 -2.01 17.91
CA ILE A 444 -19.49 -3.14 17.05
C ILE A 444 -18.37 -3.37 16.03
N LEU A 445 -17.89 -2.32 15.36
CA LEU A 445 -16.77 -2.43 14.42
C LEU A 445 -15.51 -3.00 15.10
N LEU A 446 -15.18 -2.51 16.30
CA LEU A 446 -14.06 -3.00 17.12
C LEU A 446 -14.20 -4.47 17.55
N ALA A 447 -15.44 -4.94 17.77
CA ALA A 447 -15.72 -6.33 18.09
C ALA A 447 -15.74 -7.25 16.86
N THR A 448 -15.92 -6.70 15.65
CA THR A 448 -16.12 -7.43 14.40
C THR A 448 -14.95 -7.24 13.42
N CYS A 449 -15.04 -6.28 12.50
CA CYS A 449 -14.05 -6.09 11.44
C CYS A 449 -12.68 -5.62 11.96
N TYR A 450 -12.63 -4.85 13.05
CA TYR A 450 -11.39 -4.38 13.68
C TYR A 450 -10.96 -5.21 14.90
N ARG A 451 -11.34 -6.49 14.97
CA ARG A 451 -10.99 -7.39 16.07
C ARG A 451 -9.52 -7.84 16.02
N ASP A 452 -8.94 -8.20 17.16
CA ASP A 452 -7.52 -8.60 17.20
C ASP A 452 -7.23 -10.07 16.85
N LYS A 453 -8.26 -10.93 16.90
CA LYS A 453 -8.11 -12.39 16.92
C LYS A 453 -8.78 -13.06 15.73
N GLY A 454 -8.23 -14.20 15.33
CA GLY A 454 -8.85 -15.10 14.35
C GLY A 454 -8.34 -14.94 12.92
N TYR A 455 -7.56 -13.90 12.63
CA TYR A 455 -7.01 -13.65 11.29
C TYR A 455 -5.64 -12.97 11.31
N GLN A 456 -5.00 -12.93 10.15
CA GLN A 456 -3.84 -12.08 9.87
C GLN A 456 -4.31 -10.93 8.98
N GLU A 457 -3.87 -9.71 9.25
CA GLU A 457 -4.30 -8.50 8.52
C GLU A 457 -3.95 -8.57 7.03
N ASN A 458 -2.96 -9.37 6.65
CA ASN A 458 -2.64 -9.62 5.25
C ASN A 458 -3.43 -10.76 4.59
N GLY A 459 -4.34 -11.40 5.34
CA GLY A 459 -4.99 -12.65 4.96
C GLY A 459 -6.48 -12.52 4.67
N VAL A 460 -7.08 -11.33 4.71
CA VAL A 460 -8.51 -11.14 4.46
C VAL A 460 -8.75 -10.98 2.96
N GLY A 461 -9.59 -11.84 2.40
CA GLY A 461 -9.97 -11.87 0.99
C GLY A 461 -11.48 -11.66 0.82
N SER A 462 -11.90 -11.23 -0.37
CA SER A 462 -13.31 -11.09 -0.72
C SER A 462 -13.79 -12.23 -1.62
N THR A 463 -14.91 -12.87 -1.29
CA THR A 463 -15.53 -13.87 -2.17
C THR A 463 -15.97 -13.26 -3.50
N LEU A 464 -16.44 -12.02 -3.50
CA LEU A 464 -16.93 -11.39 -4.74
C LEU A 464 -15.79 -11.12 -5.73
N CYS A 465 -14.60 -10.80 -5.23
CA CYS A 465 -13.40 -10.59 -6.04
C CYS A 465 -12.67 -11.88 -6.42
N ALA A 466 -13.07 -13.04 -5.90
CA ALA A 466 -12.43 -14.31 -6.26
C ALA A 466 -12.84 -14.76 -7.66
N ARG A 467 -11.97 -15.53 -8.35
CA ARG A 467 -12.41 -16.32 -9.50
C ARG A 467 -13.57 -17.24 -9.09
N PRO A 468 -14.68 -17.26 -9.84
CA PRO A 468 -15.87 -18.01 -9.45
C PRO A 468 -15.63 -19.50 -9.26
N LEU A 469 -16.08 -20.00 -8.12
CA LEU A 469 -16.14 -21.41 -7.75
C LEU A 469 -17.44 -21.65 -6.97
N MET A 470 -17.83 -22.91 -6.78
CA MET A 470 -18.93 -23.23 -5.86
C MET A 470 -18.61 -22.69 -4.47
N GLU A 471 -17.40 -22.95 -3.97
CA GLU A 471 -16.94 -22.45 -2.67
C GLU A 471 -15.50 -21.92 -2.76
N PRO A 472 -15.28 -20.69 -3.25
CA PRO A 472 -13.94 -20.13 -3.37
C PRO A 472 -13.34 -19.95 -1.97
N LYS A 473 -12.19 -20.58 -1.71
CA LYS A 473 -11.49 -20.51 -0.42
C LYS A 473 -10.52 -19.33 -0.32
N LYS A 474 -10.08 -18.81 -1.47
CA LYS A 474 -9.15 -17.68 -1.59
C LYS A 474 -9.55 -16.80 -2.78
N CYS A 475 -9.21 -15.53 -2.70
CA CYS A 475 -9.26 -14.59 -3.82
C CYS A 475 -7.86 -14.51 -4.46
N GLY A 476 -6.91 -13.88 -3.77
CA GLY A 476 -5.49 -13.87 -4.12
C GLY A 476 -4.71 -15.05 -3.53
N PRO A 477 -3.40 -15.20 -3.84
CA PRO A 477 -2.60 -16.31 -3.32
C PRO A 477 -2.36 -16.25 -1.80
N CYS A 478 -2.37 -15.05 -1.21
CA CYS A 478 -2.01 -14.81 0.20
C CYS A 478 -3.22 -14.53 1.11
N ASP A 479 -4.45 -14.57 0.61
CA ASP A 479 -5.66 -14.32 1.41
C ASP A 479 -6.56 -15.55 1.54
N VAL A 480 -7.60 -15.42 2.36
CA VAL A 480 -8.72 -16.35 2.47
C VAL A 480 -10.03 -15.57 2.49
N THR A 481 -11.05 -16.11 1.83
CA THR A 481 -12.38 -15.51 1.69
C THR A 481 -13.29 -15.73 2.90
N LYS A 482 -12.79 -16.44 3.91
CA LYS A 482 -13.55 -16.77 5.13
C LYS A 482 -13.86 -15.49 5.91
N LEU A 483 -15.09 -15.38 6.39
CA LEU A 483 -15.47 -14.34 7.36
C LEU A 483 -14.92 -14.68 8.76
N PHE A 484 -14.29 -13.70 9.40
CA PHE A 484 -13.62 -13.86 10.70
C PHE A 484 -14.45 -13.36 11.89
N TYR A 485 -15.67 -12.94 11.63
CA TYR A 485 -16.66 -12.48 12.59
C TYR A 485 -18.05 -12.88 12.08
N ASP A 486 -19.06 -12.79 12.95
CA ASP A 486 -20.43 -13.01 12.53
C ASP A 486 -20.90 -11.80 11.70
N PRO A 487 -21.24 -11.97 10.41
CA PRO A 487 -21.72 -10.85 9.60
C PRO A 487 -23.00 -10.21 10.15
N ALA A 488 -23.87 -10.98 10.84
CA ALA A 488 -25.09 -10.43 11.43
C ALA A 488 -24.79 -9.44 12.58
N GLU A 489 -23.67 -9.62 13.30
CA GLU A 489 -23.24 -8.66 14.31
C GLU A 489 -22.73 -7.36 13.68
N LEU A 490 -21.98 -7.44 12.56
CA LEU A 490 -21.52 -6.24 11.84
C LEU A 490 -22.71 -5.43 11.29
N GLU A 491 -23.74 -6.11 10.77
CA GLU A 491 -24.93 -5.46 10.21
C GLU A 491 -25.64 -4.53 11.19
N LYS A 492 -25.51 -4.76 12.50
CA LYS A 492 -26.09 -3.90 13.55
C LYS A 492 -25.46 -2.50 13.61
N ALA A 493 -24.26 -2.31 13.05
CA ALA A 493 -23.61 -1.00 13.02
C ALA A 493 -24.28 -0.04 12.02
N LEU A 494 -24.74 -0.51 10.87
CA LEU A 494 -25.26 0.38 9.82
C LEU A 494 -26.53 1.14 10.27
N PRO A 495 -27.53 0.54 10.93
CA PRO A 495 -28.66 1.28 11.49
C PRO A 495 -28.26 2.40 12.45
N LEU A 496 -27.20 2.20 13.25
CA LEU A 496 -26.69 3.22 14.18
C LEU A 496 -26.04 4.39 13.45
N PHE A 497 -25.31 4.13 12.37
CA PHE A 497 -24.84 5.18 11.47
C PHE A 497 -26.05 5.93 10.89
N LEU A 498 -26.96 5.22 10.20
CA LEU A 498 -28.10 5.84 9.51
C LEU A 498 -29.03 6.63 10.45
N ALA A 499 -29.14 6.25 11.73
CA ALA A 499 -29.89 7.01 12.74
C ALA A 499 -29.31 8.41 13.00
N GLU A 500 -28.01 8.61 12.80
CA GLU A 500 -27.33 9.90 12.99
C GLU A 500 -27.11 10.63 11.66
N SER A 501 -27.65 10.09 10.55
CA SER A 501 -27.40 10.62 9.21
C SER A 501 -27.79 12.08 9.04
N GLU A 502 -28.92 12.54 9.59
CA GLU A 502 -29.34 13.94 9.47
C GLU A 502 -28.34 14.91 10.13
N ARG A 503 -27.67 14.47 11.21
CA ARG A 503 -26.70 15.30 11.93
C ARG A 503 -25.35 15.36 11.24
N PHE A 504 -24.88 14.25 10.69
CA PHE A 504 -23.53 14.13 10.12
C PHE A 504 -23.50 14.03 8.60
N ARG A 505 -24.63 14.27 7.92
CA ARG A 505 -24.76 14.19 6.46
C ARG A 505 -23.70 14.99 5.71
N SER A 506 -23.35 16.18 6.21
CA SER A 506 -22.36 17.05 5.56
C SER A 506 -20.91 16.66 5.83
N SER A 507 -20.64 15.71 6.75
CA SER A 507 -19.29 15.26 7.04
C SER A 507 -18.83 14.28 5.96
N ASP A 508 -17.73 14.62 5.30
CA ASP A 508 -17.14 13.77 4.25
C ASP A 508 -16.61 12.44 4.81
N GLY A 509 -16.00 12.47 6.01
CA GLY A 509 -15.60 11.27 6.75
C GLY A 509 -16.78 10.35 7.09
N TYR A 510 -17.93 10.93 7.47
CA TYR A 510 -19.16 10.16 7.72
C TYR A 510 -19.70 9.53 6.43
N GLN A 511 -19.76 10.29 5.33
CA GLN A 511 -20.20 9.80 4.02
C GLN A 511 -19.32 8.66 3.51
N TYR A 512 -17.99 8.75 3.70
CA TYR A 512 -17.06 7.67 3.38
C TYR A 512 -17.35 6.41 4.21
N ASP A 513 -17.48 6.54 5.54
CA ASP A 513 -17.66 5.38 6.42
C ASP A 513 -18.99 4.66 6.21
N VAL A 514 -20.08 5.41 5.94
CA VAL A 514 -21.36 4.80 5.57
C VAL A 514 -21.22 4.00 4.27
N CYS A 515 -20.46 4.53 3.30
CA CYS A 515 -20.19 3.84 2.05
C CYS A 515 -19.40 2.55 2.27
N ASP A 516 -18.27 2.62 3.00
CA ASP A 516 -17.39 1.46 3.23
C ASP A 516 -18.05 0.38 4.10
N LEU A 517 -18.81 0.78 5.13
CA LEU A 517 -19.57 -0.15 5.96
C LEU A 517 -20.66 -0.87 5.17
N THR A 518 -21.41 -0.14 4.36
CA THR A 518 -22.45 -0.73 3.50
C THR A 518 -21.83 -1.68 2.48
N ARG A 519 -20.69 -1.29 1.87
CA ARG A 519 -19.90 -2.14 0.97
C ARG A 519 -19.49 -3.44 1.67
N GLN A 520 -18.89 -3.36 2.85
CA GLN A 520 -18.43 -4.53 3.59
C GLN A 520 -19.58 -5.47 3.96
N ILE A 521 -20.74 -4.93 4.35
CA ILE A 521 -21.93 -5.73 4.65
C ILE A 521 -22.42 -6.48 3.40
N LEU A 522 -22.50 -5.81 2.25
CA LEU A 522 -22.95 -6.44 1.00
C LEU A 522 -21.92 -7.46 0.49
N SER A 523 -20.63 -7.19 0.66
CA SER A 523 -19.55 -8.14 0.38
C SER A 523 -19.64 -9.41 1.25
N ASN A 524 -19.93 -9.26 2.55
CA ASN A 524 -20.22 -10.38 3.45
C ASN A 524 -21.51 -11.13 3.03
N ARG A 525 -22.54 -10.41 2.59
CA ARG A 525 -23.79 -11.03 2.10
C ARG A 525 -23.51 -11.89 0.86
N PHE A 526 -22.71 -11.39 -0.09
CA PHE A 526 -22.29 -12.15 -1.27
C PHE A 526 -21.62 -13.48 -0.89
N HIS A 527 -20.71 -13.47 0.09
CA HIS A 527 -20.08 -14.69 0.64
C HIS A 527 -21.12 -15.70 1.14
N THR A 528 -22.04 -15.27 2.00
CA THR A 528 -23.06 -16.17 2.58
C THR A 528 -24.06 -16.69 1.52
N ASN A 529 -24.42 -15.85 0.55
CA ASN A 529 -25.30 -16.24 -0.55
C ASN A 529 -24.63 -17.22 -1.52
N GLN A 530 -23.31 -17.12 -1.69
CA GLN A 530 -22.58 -18.05 -2.56
C GLN A 530 -22.55 -19.46 -1.95
N ALA A 531 -22.37 -19.57 -0.64
CA ALA A 531 -22.48 -20.86 0.06
C ALA A 531 -23.88 -21.48 -0.10
N LYS A 532 -24.95 -20.67 -0.04
CA LYS A 532 -26.32 -21.12 -0.30
C LYS A 532 -26.52 -21.58 -1.74
N PHE A 533 -25.94 -20.86 -2.71
CA PHE A 533 -26.00 -21.24 -4.13
C PHE A 533 -25.34 -22.60 -4.35
N ALA A 534 -24.14 -22.81 -3.79
CA ALA A 534 -23.44 -24.08 -3.85
C ALA A 534 -24.23 -25.23 -3.23
N ASP A 535 -24.92 -25.01 -2.10
CA ASP A 535 -25.78 -26.01 -1.48
C ASP A 535 -27.00 -26.36 -2.35
N ALA A 536 -27.69 -25.35 -2.90
CA ALA A 536 -28.80 -25.55 -3.83
C ALA A 536 -28.36 -26.33 -5.08
N TYR A 537 -27.21 -25.98 -5.66
CA TYR A 537 -26.61 -26.69 -6.78
C TYR A 537 -26.31 -28.17 -6.43
N ARG A 538 -25.67 -28.43 -5.29
CA ARG A 538 -25.37 -29.81 -4.81
C ARG A 538 -26.64 -30.65 -4.60
N ARG A 539 -27.72 -30.03 -4.12
CA ARG A 539 -29.04 -30.67 -3.95
C ARG A 539 -29.85 -30.79 -5.24
N LYS A 540 -29.33 -30.27 -6.35
CA LYS A 540 -30.01 -30.17 -7.64
C LYS A 540 -31.32 -29.36 -7.59
N ASP A 541 -31.43 -28.41 -6.68
CA ASP A 541 -32.57 -27.50 -6.57
C ASP A 541 -32.40 -26.33 -7.56
N ALA A 542 -32.84 -26.56 -8.80
CA ALA A 542 -32.68 -25.60 -9.89
C ALA A 542 -33.44 -24.29 -9.65
N ALA A 543 -34.62 -24.35 -9.04
CA ALA A 543 -35.41 -23.16 -8.74
C ALA A 543 -34.69 -22.28 -7.72
N ARG A 544 -34.17 -22.88 -6.63
CA ARG A 544 -33.42 -22.16 -5.61
C ARG A 544 -32.09 -21.64 -6.13
N ALA A 545 -31.34 -22.45 -6.89
CA ALA A 545 -30.08 -22.03 -7.49
C ALA A 545 -30.26 -20.83 -8.43
N ASN A 546 -31.28 -20.87 -9.31
CA ASN A 546 -31.59 -19.76 -10.22
C ASN A 546 -32.00 -18.48 -9.46
N SER A 547 -32.81 -18.62 -8.40
CA SER A 547 -33.16 -17.48 -7.55
C SER A 547 -31.93 -16.85 -6.89
N LEU A 548 -31.01 -17.66 -6.37
CA LEU A 548 -29.79 -17.16 -5.72
C LEU A 548 -28.82 -16.54 -6.71
N ALA A 549 -28.68 -17.09 -7.93
CA ALA A 549 -27.86 -16.49 -8.98
C ALA A 549 -28.37 -15.09 -9.38
N LYS A 550 -29.69 -14.92 -9.51
CA LYS A 550 -30.31 -13.61 -9.79
C LYS A 550 -30.10 -12.63 -8.63
N GLU A 551 -30.26 -13.10 -7.40
CA GLU A 551 -30.03 -12.30 -6.19
C GLU A 551 -28.57 -11.83 -6.10
N GLN A 552 -27.60 -12.72 -6.29
CA GLN A 552 -26.16 -12.39 -6.32
C GLN A 552 -25.84 -11.38 -7.41
N THR A 553 -26.37 -11.57 -8.61
CA THR A 553 -26.14 -10.66 -9.74
C THR A 553 -26.70 -9.27 -9.44
N ALA A 554 -27.92 -9.18 -8.89
CA ALA A 554 -28.51 -7.91 -8.49
C ALA A 554 -27.72 -7.23 -7.37
N LEU A 555 -27.16 -8.00 -6.42
CA LEU A 555 -26.32 -7.48 -5.35
C LEU A 555 -25.05 -6.83 -5.91
N LEU A 556 -24.38 -7.48 -6.87
CA LEU A 556 -23.16 -6.93 -7.47
C LEU A 556 -23.42 -5.60 -8.20
N TYR A 557 -24.52 -5.48 -8.94
CA TYR A 557 -24.86 -4.23 -9.63
C TYR A 557 -25.32 -3.13 -8.68
N ASP A 558 -26.08 -3.46 -7.64
CA ASP A 558 -26.42 -2.49 -6.58
C ASP A 558 -25.16 -1.97 -5.88
N LEU A 559 -24.25 -2.89 -5.52
CA LEU A 559 -23.00 -2.57 -4.84
C LEU A 559 -22.11 -1.70 -5.74
N ASP A 560 -21.95 -2.07 -7.01
CA ASP A 560 -21.20 -1.30 -7.99
C ASP A 560 -21.73 0.12 -8.14
N ALA A 561 -23.04 0.28 -8.36
CA ALA A 561 -23.67 1.60 -8.52
C ALA A 561 -23.53 2.46 -7.26
N PHE A 562 -23.68 1.86 -6.08
CA PHE A 562 -23.53 2.54 -4.80
C PHE A 562 -22.11 3.05 -4.54
N LEU A 563 -21.10 2.23 -4.85
CA LEU A 563 -19.70 2.65 -4.73
C LEU A 563 -19.36 3.81 -5.67
N GLY A 564 -20.05 3.92 -6.81
CA GLY A 564 -19.92 5.04 -7.74
C GLY A 564 -20.40 6.40 -7.20
N LEU A 565 -20.93 6.45 -5.97
CA LEU A 565 -21.23 7.71 -5.29
C LEU A 565 -19.98 8.35 -4.65
N ARG A 566 -18.88 7.61 -4.52
CA ARG A 566 -17.67 8.08 -3.81
C ARG A 566 -16.44 7.79 -4.66
N LYS A 567 -15.70 8.83 -5.04
CA LYS A 567 -14.53 8.73 -5.93
C LYS A 567 -13.43 7.81 -5.40
N ASN A 568 -13.39 7.56 -4.10
CA ASN A 568 -12.42 6.66 -3.45
C ASN A 568 -12.64 5.18 -3.83
N PHE A 569 -13.81 4.83 -4.35
CA PHE A 569 -14.19 3.46 -4.67
C PHE A 569 -14.47 3.27 -6.16
N THR A 570 -13.77 3.98 -7.06
CA THR A 570 -14.02 3.90 -8.51
C THR A 570 -12.78 3.47 -9.27
N LEU A 571 -12.97 2.59 -10.26
CA LEU A 571 -11.96 2.27 -11.27
C LEU A 571 -11.64 3.50 -12.13
N ALA A 572 -12.64 4.34 -12.42
CA ALA A 572 -12.50 5.56 -13.19
C ALA A 572 -11.38 6.47 -12.67
N ARG A 573 -11.29 6.68 -11.35
CA ARG A 573 -10.21 7.49 -10.76
C ARG A 573 -8.82 6.90 -11.09
N TRP A 574 -8.66 5.59 -10.93
CA TRP A 574 -7.40 4.89 -11.17
C TRP A 574 -6.96 4.94 -12.64
N ILE A 575 -7.91 4.78 -13.57
CA ILE A 575 -7.63 4.85 -15.01
C ILE A 575 -7.36 6.29 -15.45
N ASN A 576 -8.16 7.25 -15.00
CA ASN A 576 -7.95 8.66 -15.36
C ASN A 576 -6.62 9.20 -14.82
N ASP A 577 -6.22 8.79 -13.61
CA ASP A 577 -4.92 9.16 -13.07
C ASP A 577 -3.77 8.59 -13.93
N SER A 578 -3.91 7.39 -14.48
CA SER A 578 -2.91 6.83 -15.41
C SER A 578 -2.87 7.61 -16.72
N HIS A 579 -4.03 7.98 -17.28
CA HIS A 579 -4.12 8.74 -18.52
C HIS A 579 -3.54 10.15 -18.42
N LYS A 580 -3.66 10.82 -17.26
CA LYS A 580 -3.11 12.16 -17.01
C LYS A 580 -1.60 12.24 -17.12
N LEU A 581 -0.89 11.13 -16.91
CA LEU A 581 0.56 11.07 -17.02
C LEU A 581 1.05 10.80 -18.45
N ALA A 582 0.19 10.33 -19.35
CA ALA A 582 0.57 10.02 -20.71
C ALA A 582 0.69 11.28 -21.57
N ALA A 583 1.70 11.34 -22.42
CA ALA A 583 1.89 12.47 -23.33
C ALA A 583 1.07 12.35 -24.62
N ASP A 584 0.63 11.15 -24.98
CA ASP A 584 -0.09 10.85 -26.22
C ASP A 584 -1.02 9.62 -26.06
N ASP A 585 -1.85 9.36 -27.07
CA ASP A 585 -2.88 8.31 -27.00
C ASP A 585 -2.30 6.88 -27.01
N GLU A 586 -1.10 6.68 -27.54
CA GLU A 586 -0.40 5.39 -27.51
C GLU A 586 0.06 5.09 -26.07
N GLU A 587 0.70 6.07 -25.43
CA GLU A 587 1.10 5.96 -24.02
C GLU A 587 -0.10 5.85 -23.07
N ARG A 588 -1.24 6.51 -23.38
CA ARG A 588 -2.49 6.31 -22.60
C ARG A 588 -2.94 4.86 -22.63
N ARG A 589 -2.94 4.21 -23.80
CA ARG A 589 -3.31 2.80 -23.93
C ARG A 589 -2.34 1.89 -23.20
N TYR A 590 -1.04 2.20 -23.27
CA TYR A 590 -0.01 1.48 -22.52
C TYR A 590 -0.18 1.61 -21.00
N PHE A 591 -0.45 2.82 -20.48
CA PHE A 591 -0.70 3.05 -19.05
C PHE A 591 -2.02 2.45 -18.58
N ASP A 592 -3.09 2.52 -19.37
CA ASP A 592 -4.38 1.86 -19.09
C ASP A 592 -4.19 0.35 -18.93
N LYS A 593 -3.50 -0.29 -19.87
CA LYS A 593 -3.16 -1.72 -19.81
C LYS A 593 -2.38 -2.06 -18.54
N ASN A 594 -1.36 -1.28 -18.17
CA ASN A 594 -0.62 -1.46 -16.92
C ASN A 594 -1.54 -1.34 -15.69
N ALA A 595 -2.37 -0.30 -15.66
CA ALA A 595 -3.30 0.00 -14.57
C ALA A 595 -4.31 -1.13 -14.35
N ARG A 596 -4.91 -1.65 -15.43
CA ARG A 596 -5.85 -2.79 -15.40
C ARG A 596 -5.18 -4.08 -14.98
N THR A 597 -4.01 -4.37 -15.56
CA THR A 597 -3.28 -5.61 -15.30
C THR A 597 -2.93 -5.71 -13.81
N LEU A 598 -2.46 -4.62 -13.20
CA LEU A 598 -2.04 -4.62 -11.80
C LEU A 598 -3.17 -5.04 -10.84
N VAL A 599 -4.38 -4.49 -11.00
CA VAL A 599 -5.50 -4.72 -10.07
C VAL A 599 -6.34 -5.96 -10.39
N THR A 600 -5.98 -6.70 -11.44
CA THR A 600 -6.70 -7.91 -11.89
C THR A 600 -5.76 -9.11 -12.08
N VAL A 601 -5.29 -9.37 -13.29
CA VAL A 601 -4.54 -10.60 -13.64
C VAL A 601 -3.16 -10.62 -13.01
N TRP A 602 -2.56 -9.45 -12.78
CA TRP A 602 -1.24 -9.19 -12.23
C TRP A 602 -0.11 -9.88 -12.99
N GLY A 603 -0.03 -11.21 -12.84
CA GLY A 603 1.02 -12.09 -13.35
C GLY A 603 1.23 -12.05 -14.86
N ASP A 604 2.30 -12.71 -15.29
CA ASP A 604 2.81 -12.64 -16.65
C ASP A 604 1.73 -12.88 -17.72
N LEU A 605 1.28 -11.80 -18.36
CA LEU A 605 0.32 -11.84 -19.46
C LEU A 605 0.88 -12.56 -20.69
N TYR A 606 2.20 -12.62 -20.82
CA TYR A 606 2.91 -13.20 -21.96
C TYR A 606 3.28 -14.67 -21.73
N GLY A 607 3.13 -15.16 -20.48
CA GLY A 607 3.40 -16.54 -20.09
C GLY A 607 2.16 -17.43 -20.02
N ASP A 608 2.41 -18.70 -19.70
CA ASP A 608 1.39 -19.76 -19.59
C ASP A 608 0.63 -19.74 -18.25
N SER A 609 1.01 -18.90 -17.28
CA SER A 609 0.37 -18.89 -15.96
C SER A 609 0.62 -17.66 -15.10
N SER A 610 -0.45 -16.98 -14.68
CA SER A 610 -0.40 -16.00 -13.59
C SER A 610 -0.61 -16.72 -12.24
N MET A 611 0.40 -16.74 -11.36
CA MET A 611 0.20 -17.12 -9.94
C MET A 611 -0.47 -16.00 -9.15
N LEU A 612 -0.51 -14.78 -9.68
CA LEU A 612 -0.85 -13.57 -8.91
C LEU A 612 -2.18 -12.95 -9.31
N TYR A 613 -3.00 -13.64 -10.11
CA TYR A 613 -4.36 -13.17 -10.39
C TYR A 613 -5.12 -12.85 -9.10
N ASP A 614 -5.85 -11.75 -9.17
CA ASP A 614 -6.56 -11.12 -8.06
C ASP A 614 -5.66 -10.87 -6.84
N TYR A 615 -4.34 -10.69 -6.96
CA TYR A 615 -3.51 -10.35 -5.78
C TYR A 615 -3.84 -8.96 -5.24
N ALA A 616 -4.06 -7.99 -6.12
CA ALA A 616 -4.36 -6.60 -5.77
C ALA A 616 -5.82 -6.23 -6.04
N TRP A 617 -6.73 -7.16 -5.72
CA TRP A 617 -8.16 -6.96 -5.93
C TRP A 617 -8.69 -5.72 -5.21
N ARG A 618 -9.71 -5.07 -5.78
CA ARG A 618 -10.38 -3.89 -5.23
C ARG A 618 -11.88 -4.02 -5.38
N GLU A 619 -12.65 -3.79 -4.34
CA GLU A 619 -14.10 -3.61 -4.49
C GLU A 619 -14.39 -2.17 -4.96
N TRP A 620 -14.27 -1.94 -6.26
CA TRP A 620 -14.48 -0.65 -6.91
C TRP A 620 -15.65 -0.68 -7.90
N ASN A 621 -16.41 0.41 -7.96
CA ASN A 621 -17.31 0.73 -9.06
C ASN A 621 -16.57 0.66 -10.41
N GLY A 622 -17.23 0.15 -11.44
CA GLY A 622 -16.64 -0.17 -12.74
C GLY A 622 -15.90 -1.50 -12.71
N LEU A 623 -14.98 -1.71 -11.77
CA LEU A 623 -14.29 -3.00 -11.66
C LEU A 623 -15.24 -4.14 -11.24
N ILE A 624 -16.21 -3.86 -10.36
CA ILE A 624 -17.24 -4.84 -10.00
C ILE A 624 -18.13 -5.14 -11.20
N SER A 625 -18.73 -4.15 -11.86
CA SER A 625 -19.66 -4.39 -12.97
C SER A 625 -18.98 -4.91 -14.24
N GLU A 626 -17.81 -4.39 -14.61
CA GLU A 626 -17.13 -4.72 -15.88
C GLU A 626 -16.29 -6.00 -15.79
N TYR A 627 -15.76 -6.34 -14.60
CA TYR A 627 -14.87 -7.49 -14.42
C TYR A 627 -15.51 -8.56 -13.54
N TYR A 628 -15.74 -8.30 -12.24
CA TYR A 628 -16.18 -9.33 -11.30
C TYR A 628 -17.58 -9.89 -11.60
N ALA A 629 -18.56 -9.04 -11.86
CA ALA A 629 -19.93 -9.43 -12.19
C ALA A 629 -19.98 -10.23 -13.49
N VAL A 630 -19.17 -9.88 -14.48
CA VAL A 630 -19.05 -10.66 -15.73
C VAL A 630 -18.52 -12.06 -15.45
N ARG A 631 -17.49 -12.21 -14.60
CA ARG A 631 -16.98 -13.53 -14.20
C ARG A 631 -18.06 -14.37 -13.51
N TRP A 632 -18.73 -13.82 -12.51
CA TRP A 632 -19.77 -14.51 -11.75
C TRP A 632 -20.98 -14.86 -12.61
N LYS A 633 -21.41 -13.97 -13.51
CA LYS A 633 -22.50 -14.24 -14.45
C LYS A 633 -22.17 -15.45 -15.33
N ARG A 634 -20.98 -15.49 -15.93
CA ARG A 634 -20.53 -16.64 -16.75
C ARG A 634 -20.56 -17.95 -15.95
N PHE A 635 -20.14 -17.91 -14.68
CA PHE A 635 -20.21 -19.07 -13.79
C PHE A 635 -21.64 -19.51 -13.51
N TYR A 636 -22.54 -18.58 -13.16
CA TYR A 636 -23.94 -18.93 -12.86
C TYR A 636 -24.66 -19.46 -14.08
N ASP A 637 -24.47 -18.85 -15.26
CA ASP A 637 -25.06 -19.32 -16.51
C ASP A 637 -24.64 -20.77 -16.81
N GLU A 638 -23.35 -21.08 -16.71
CA GLU A 638 -22.83 -22.42 -17.00
C GLU A 638 -23.20 -23.45 -15.91
N ALA A 639 -23.21 -23.05 -14.64
CA ALA A 639 -23.70 -23.88 -13.56
C ALA A 639 -25.18 -24.24 -13.76
N LEU A 640 -26.04 -23.25 -14.00
CA LEU A 640 -27.47 -23.50 -14.19
C LEU A 640 -27.74 -24.33 -15.45
N GLN A 641 -26.99 -24.12 -16.52
CA GLN A 641 -27.06 -24.95 -17.72
C GLN A 641 -26.65 -26.40 -17.44
N ALA A 642 -25.54 -26.62 -16.74
CA ALA A 642 -25.11 -27.96 -16.36
C ALA A 642 -26.15 -28.67 -15.48
N LEU A 643 -26.77 -27.93 -14.56
CA LEU A 643 -27.83 -28.45 -13.70
C LEU A 643 -29.09 -28.84 -14.51
N HIS A 644 -29.50 -28.00 -15.47
CA HIS A 644 -30.59 -28.29 -16.39
C HIS A 644 -30.31 -29.55 -17.23
N ASP A 645 -29.09 -29.69 -17.74
CA ASP A 645 -28.68 -30.80 -18.59
C ASP A 645 -28.36 -32.09 -17.81
N GLY A 646 -28.43 -32.05 -16.48
CA GLY A 646 -28.06 -33.18 -15.62
C GLY A 646 -26.56 -33.53 -15.66
N LYS A 647 -25.69 -32.57 -16.05
CA LYS A 647 -24.24 -32.74 -16.17
C LYS A 647 -23.50 -32.14 -14.98
N ALA A 648 -22.28 -32.60 -14.74
CA ALA A 648 -21.40 -32.00 -13.75
C ALA A 648 -20.71 -30.75 -14.31
N PHE A 649 -20.80 -29.62 -13.60
CA PHE A 649 -20.04 -28.42 -13.92
C PHE A 649 -18.63 -28.51 -13.32
N GLN A 650 -17.64 -28.72 -14.18
CA GLN A 650 -16.23 -28.82 -13.76
C GLN A 650 -15.60 -27.43 -13.68
N THR A 651 -15.33 -26.98 -12.46
CA THR A 651 -14.67 -25.69 -12.19
C THR A 651 -13.28 -25.84 -11.57
N GLU A 652 -12.91 -27.06 -11.19
CA GLU A 652 -11.66 -27.37 -10.51
C GLU A 652 -10.98 -28.55 -11.20
N ALA A 653 -9.72 -28.38 -11.60
CA ALA A 653 -8.88 -29.42 -12.17
C ALA A 653 -7.39 -29.05 -12.03
N GLY A 654 -6.52 -30.01 -12.32
CA GLY A 654 -5.06 -29.82 -12.27
C GLY A 654 -4.50 -29.70 -10.85
N VAL A 655 -3.20 -29.44 -10.76
CA VAL A 655 -2.51 -29.25 -9.47
C VAL A 655 -2.77 -27.83 -8.98
N PRO A 656 -3.35 -27.64 -7.77
CA PRO A 656 -3.60 -26.31 -7.22
C PRO A 656 -2.31 -25.50 -7.04
N ILE A 657 -2.39 -24.20 -7.28
CA ILE A 657 -1.29 -23.24 -7.09
C ILE A 657 -1.69 -22.29 -5.95
N CYS A 658 -0.85 -22.18 -4.92
CA CYS A 658 -1.13 -21.39 -3.71
C CYS A 658 -2.46 -21.76 -3.00
N GLY A 659 -2.92 -23.01 -3.15
CA GLY A 659 -4.19 -23.48 -2.60
C GLY A 659 -5.43 -23.04 -3.39
N ARG A 660 -5.25 -22.58 -4.64
CA ARG A 660 -6.34 -22.27 -5.58
C ARG A 660 -6.30 -23.24 -6.76
N PRO A 661 -7.45 -23.64 -7.33
CA PRO A 661 -7.49 -24.42 -8.55
C PRO A 661 -6.67 -23.78 -9.66
N ARG A 662 -6.08 -24.62 -10.52
CA ARG A 662 -5.34 -24.12 -11.67
C ARG A 662 -6.33 -23.44 -12.63
N PHE A 663 -6.08 -22.17 -12.92
CA PHE A 663 -7.06 -21.26 -13.53
C PHE A 663 -7.44 -21.63 -14.98
N ASP A 664 -6.58 -22.35 -15.70
CA ASP A 664 -6.74 -22.79 -17.10
C ASP A 664 -6.99 -24.31 -17.23
N ALA A 665 -7.19 -25.03 -16.12
CA ALA A 665 -7.28 -26.48 -16.15
C ALA A 665 -8.64 -27.01 -16.66
N THR A 666 -9.70 -26.20 -16.64
CA THR A 666 -11.03 -26.55 -17.16
C THR A 666 -11.38 -25.72 -18.38
N ASP A 667 -12.36 -26.16 -19.19
CA ASP A 667 -12.86 -25.39 -20.33
C ASP A 667 -13.41 -24.02 -19.91
N PHE A 668 -14.20 -24.00 -18.83
CA PHE A 668 -14.66 -22.75 -18.21
C PHE A 668 -13.49 -21.87 -17.79
N GLY A 669 -12.49 -22.46 -17.12
CA GLY A 669 -11.31 -21.74 -16.65
C GLY A 669 -10.53 -21.08 -17.77
N ARG A 670 -10.34 -21.78 -18.90
CA ARG A 670 -9.70 -21.22 -20.11
C ARG A 670 -10.50 -20.06 -20.70
N ARG A 671 -11.81 -20.23 -20.91
CA ARG A 671 -12.67 -19.16 -21.45
C ARG A 671 -12.73 -17.95 -20.53
N LEU A 672 -12.76 -18.17 -19.22
CA LEU A 672 -12.73 -17.11 -18.23
C LEU A 672 -11.40 -16.34 -18.28
N PHE A 673 -10.28 -17.05 -18.34
CA PHE A 673 -8.97 -16.40 -18.45
C PHE A 673 -8.79 -15.60 -19.74
N GLN A 674 -9.34 -16.09 -20.86
CA GLN A 674 -9.33 -15.32 -22.11
C GLN A 674 -10.10 -14.01 -21.96
N PHE A 675 -11.27 -14.03 -21.30
CA PHE A 675 -11.99 -12.80 -20.95
C PHE A 675 -11.12 -11.88 -20.07
N GLU A 676 -10.49 -12.41 -19.03
CA GLU A 676 -9.67 -11.63 -18.11
C GLU A 676 -8.49 -10.95 -18.83
N LYS A 677 -7.81 -11.66 -19.75
CA LYS A 677 -6.77 -11.08 -20.62
C LYS A 677 -7.34 -9.99 -21.53
N SER A 678 -8.43 -10.27 -22.23
CA SER A 678 -9.06 -9.28 -23.13
C SER A 678 -9.53 -8.03 -22.39
N TRP A 679 -9.98 -8.15 -21.15
CA TRP A 679 -10.35 -7.01 -20.32
C TRP A 679 -9.14 -6.11 -20.01
N CYS A 680 -7.95 -6.70 -19.79
CA CYS A 680 -6.72 -5.92 -19.58
C CYS A 680 -6.28 -5.14 -20.82
N GLU A 681 -6.63 -5.61 -22.03
CA GLU A 681 -6.33 -4.93 -23.30
C GLU A 681 -7.39 -3.87 -23.67
N THR A 682 -8.44 -3.72 -22.86
CA THR A 682 -9.51 -2.75 -23.13
C THR A 682 -9.03 -1.34 -22.83
N TYR A 683 -9.29 -0.42 -23.75
CA TYR A 683 -9.14 1.02 -23.54
C TYR A 683 -10.50 1.63 -23.25
N SER A 684 -10.62 2.47 -22.22
CA SER A 684 -11.87 3.17 -21.93
C SER A 684 -11.59 4.53 -21.33
N GLU A 685 -12.33 5.53 -21.81
CA GLU A 685 -12.38 6.87 -21.22
C GLU A 685 -13.47 6.87 -20.14
N TYR A 686 -13.17 7.47 -18.99
CA TYR A 686 -14.12 7.66 -17.91
C TYR A 686 -14.23 9.13 -17.55
N ASP A 687 -15.44 9.58 -17.22
CA ASP A 687 -15.61 10.89 -16.59
C ASP A 687 -14.91 10.91 -15.23
N GLU A 688 -14.36 12.07 -14.85
CA GLU A 688 -13.78 12.25 -13.51
C GLU A 688 -14.84 12.00 -12.42
N PRO A 689 -14.60 11.07 -11.49
CA PRO A 689 -15.60 10.72 -10.49
C PRO A 689 -15.73 11.81 -9.43
N GLU A 690 -16.96 12.19 -9.12
CA GLU A 690 -17.29 13.15 -8.07
C GLU A 690 -17.89 12.48 -6.83
N ASN A 691 -17.67 13.09 -5.67
CA ASN A 691 -18.29 12.67 -4.42
C ASN A 691 -19.75 13.14 -4.37
N ARG A 692 -20.65 12.20 -4.13
CA ARG A 692 -22.09 12.40 -3.94
C ARG A 692 -22.53 11.90 -2.57
N ASP A 693 -23.71 12.34 -2.16
CA ASP A 693 -24.34 11.89 -0.91
C ASP A 693 -24.76 10.41 -1.00
N VAL A 694 -24.36 9.61 -0.02
CA VAL A 694 -24.61 8.16 0.04
C VAL A 694 -25.80 7.79 0.92
N VAL A 695 -26.34 8.72 1.70
CA VAL A 695 -27.26 8.40 2.82
C VAL A 695 -28.56 7.79 2.32
N ASP A 696 -29.19 8.41 1.34
CA ASP A 696 -30.50 7.95 0.87
C ASP A 696 -30.40 6.60 0.15
N GLU A 697 -29.32 6.41 -0.62
CA GLU A 697 -29.06 5.14 -1.28
C GLU A 697 -28.66 4.04 -0.27
N ALA A 698 -27.91 4.37 0.77
CA ALA A 698 -27.61 3.44 1.86
C ALA A 698 -28.88 3.01 2.61
N LYS A 699 -29.81 3.95 2.88
CA LYS A 699 -31.14 3.63 3.46
C LYS A 699 -31.94 2.71 2.53
N ARG A 700 -31.97 2.98 1.22
CA ARG A 700 -32.64 2.16 0.20
C ARG A 700 -32.06 0.73 0.16
N LEU A 701 -30.74 0.60 0.17
CA LEU A 701 -30.06 -0.70 0.17
C LEU A 701 -30.26 -1.46 1.48
N ALA A 702 -30.22 -0.78 2.63
CA ALA A 702 -30.52 -1.39 3.92
C ALA A 702 -31.93 -1.99 3.96
N GLU A 703 -32.91 -1.31 3.36
CA GLU A 703 -34.26 -1.85 3.23
C GLU A 703 -34.33 -3.03 2.25
N LYS A 704 -33.81 -2.86 1.02
CA LYS A 704 -33.82 -3.89 -0.04
C LYS A 704 -33.16 -5.20 0.43
N TRP A 705 -32.02 -5.10 1.08
CA TRP A 705 -31.20 -6.23 1.53
C TRP A 705 -31.43 -6.64 2.99
N ARG A 706 -32.43 -6.02 3.65
CA ARG A 706 -32.83 -6.30 5.04
C ARG A 706 -31.66 -6.25 6.02
N ILE A 707 -30.80 -5.25 5.88
CA ILE A 707 -29.60 -5.10 6.71
C ILE A 707 -30.00 -4.73 8.14
N GLY A 708 -29.57 -5.54 9.11
CA GLY A 708 -29.82 -5.29 10.54
C GLY A 708 -31.26 -5.53 11.00
N LYS A 709 -32.07 -6.28 10.23
CA LYS A 709 -33.45 -6.68 10.56
C LYS A 709 -33.56 -8.13 11.03
#